data_AF-A0A450SXZ2-F1
#
_entry.id   AF-A0A450SXZ2-F1
#
_cell.length_a   1.000
_cell.length_b   1.000
_cell.length_c   1.000
_cell.angle_alpha   90.00
_cell.angle_beta   90.00
_cell.angle_gamma   90.00
#
_symmetry.space_group_name_H-M   'P 1'
#
loop_
_entity.id
_entity.type
_entity.pdbx_description
1 polymer ?
#
loop_
_entity_poly.entity_id
_entity_poly.type
_entity_poly.pdbx_seq_one_letter_code
_entity_poly.pdbx_strand_id
1 'polypeptide(L)'
;MAKSTTSFLSIASLPKLVKGLSPLAKRRIGKGRDKRSEELRRMGDTFGSPFELARYYVEPYCQDFNPAEHGEDNHPALATRAPVFATIDSFLREDYPLLANGSRQMFLLSDAGMGKTSLLMMIKLNQLMAFWPSGFDCLLLELGADTLKIVESHPNKANTVLLLDALDEDPLAWGGIEERVLALLAATTRYHRVLISCRTRFLPDTEPDPFGHPTRVRMGNFTCPVKFLSLFDDDQVAGYLAKRFPNRRRDKLRLRDNPTHQRADRLLKGMHSLRFRPLLLAYIDYITEAETRQWTPYTLYEALVGGWLGREERNLRRQLAHPPGRKTLWRICATVAFSLQQRDERLLSRAELDRLIRRFPAVANLKRFGVEGRSLLNRNTDGDLCFSHYSIQEFLVAHALVNGFVDPREASSRKSLQDGRIRVTDQLLAFLSASGKKDLDVDFALVRLDSQESFNRPIPGFHFYDRLSDGRPGPRMQWIPAGAFLMGSREEETQSEYDSDERPQHRVGFRAPFALGTYPVTFAEYDRFCVATDRKKPHDEGWGRGKRPVIDVSWQDAQDYCAWLSKQTGHDYYLPSEAQWEYAARAGTRTEYWWGDEIGSNRANCADCGSHWDDRQTAPVGSFAPNPFGLYETTGNVWEWTADCWHDNYRGAPVDGSPWLEGNGSRDCSRRVLRGGSWVSVPWRLRSAYRNRSDPDEAGSFFGFRLARRL
;
A
#
# COMPACT_ATOMS: atom_id res chain seq x y z
N MET A 1 -18.79 0.27 46.96
CA MET A 1 -18.41 1.67 46.67
C MET A 1 -17.81 1.72 45.28
N ALA A 2 -18.53 2.27 44.30
CA ALA A 2 -18.00 2.44 42.95
C ALA A 2 -16.85 3.45 43.00
N LYS A 3 -15.60 3.00 42.84
CA LYS A 3 -14.48 3.90 42.61
C LYS A 3 -14.79 4.65 41.32
N SER A 4 -14.98 5.97 41.41
CA SER A 4 -14.99 6.86 40.26
C SER A 4 -13.72 6.61 39.45
N THR A 5 -13.82 5.86 38.35
CA THR A 5 -12.70 5.64 37.42
C THR A 5 -12.42 6.93 36.68
N THR A 6 -11.55 7.77 37.26
CA THR A 6 -11.01 8.96 36.62
C THR A 6 -10.25 8.55 35.35
N SER A 7 -10.70 9.06 34.21
CA SER A 7 -10.09 8.83 32.90
C SER A 7 -8.78 9.60 32.75
N PHE A 8 -7.82 9.01 32.04
CA PHE A 8 -6.53 9.57 31.65
C PHE A 8 -6.63 10.41 30.37
N LEU A 9 -7.46 9.99 29.42
CA LEU A 9 -7.59 10.62 28.10
C LEU A 9 -9.05 10.72 27.67
N SER A 10 -9.43 11.88 27.16
CA SER A 10 -10.77 12.09 26.59
C SER A 10 -10.71 13.10 25.46
N ILE A 11 -11.39 12.81 24.33
CA ILE A 11 -11.50 13.76 23.22
C ILE A 11 -12.15 15.09 23.65
N ALA A 12 -13.01 15.05 24.68
CA ALA A 12 -13.69 16.22 25.23
C ALA A 12 -12.73 17.20 25.94
N SER A 13 -11.50 16.79 26.24
CA SER A 13 -10.46 17.67 26.80
C SER A 13 -9.86 18.59 25.73
N LEU A 14 -9.86 18.20 24.46
CA LEU A 14 -9.14 18.90 23.37
C LEU A 14 -9.47 20.40 23.28
N PRO A 15 -10.75 20.84 23.28
CA PRO A 15 -11.06 22.26 23.23
C PRO A 15 -10.57 23.04 24.46
N LYS A 16 -10.59 22.40 25.64
CA LYS A 16 -10.10 23.00 26.89
C LYS A 16 -8.57 23.09 26.89
N LEU A 17 -7.90 22.09 26.32
CA LEU A 17 -6.46 22.01 26.14
C LEU A 17 -5.94 23.19 25.28
N VAL A 18 -6.55 23.42 24.13
CA VAL A 18 -6.21 24.55 23.24
C VAL A 18 -6.40 25.90 23.94
N LYS A 19 -7.52 26.06 24.67
CA LYS A 19 -7.78 27.30 25.45
C LYS A 19 -6.73 27.51 26.54
N GLY A 20 -6.34 26.48 27.26
CA GLY A 20 -5.35 26.57 28.35
C GLY A 20 -3.91 26.80 27.86
N LEU A 21 -3.54 26.34 26.66
CA LEU A 21 -2.23 26.59 26.06
C LEU A 21 -2.10 28.02 25.50
N SER A 22 -3.21 28.66 25.12
CA SER A 22 -3.21 29.97 24.45
C SER A 22 -2.53 31.10 25.25
N PRO A 23 -2.71 31.23 26.58
CA PRO A 23 -1.99 32.20 27.40
C PRO A 23 -0.49 31.91 27.50
N LEU A 24 -0.10 30.63 27.53
CA LEU A 24 1.31 30.21 27.63
C LEU A 24 2.07 30.52 26.35
N ALA A 25 1.44 30.34 25.17
CA ALA A 25 2.02 30.71 23.88
C ALA A 25 2.29 32.22 23.74
N LYS A 26 1.55 33.07 24.48
CA LYS A 26 1.67 34.53 24.44
C LYS A 26 2.71 35.08 25.42
N ARG A 27 3.21 34.28 26.38
CA ARG A 27 4.24 34.73 27.33
C ARG A 27 5.58 34.82 26.58
N ARG A 28 6.23 36.00 26.61
CA ARG A 28 7.61 36.13 26.13
C ARG A 28 8.52 35.22 26.95
N ILE A 29 9.30 34.40 26.24
CA ILE A 29 10.36 33.54 26.78
C ILE A 29 11.29 34.44 27.62
N GLY A 30 11.18 34.37 28.94
CA GLY A 30 12.01 35.19 29.84
C GLY A 30 11.38 35.63 31.16
N LYS A 31 10.05 35.55 31.36
CA LYS A 31 9.43 35.86 32.65
C LYS A 31 8.60 34.70 33.19
N GLY A 32 9.23 33.87 34.01
CA GLY A 32 8.63 32.81 34.83
C GLY A 32 9.14 31.41 34.48
N ARG A 33 10.12 30.90 35.23
CA ARG A 33 10.56 29.48 35.16
C ARG A 33 9.55 28.61 35.92
N ASP A 34 8.38 28.34 35.34
CA ASP A 34 7.55 27.24 35.82
C ASP A 34 7.94 25.93 35.12
N LYS A 35 7.92 24.81 35.87
CA LYS A 35 8.32 23.46 35.41
C LYS A 35 7.57 23.03 34.14
N ARG A 36 6.34 23.50 33.98
CA ARG A 36 5.45 23.17 32.85
C ARG A 36 5.88 23.85 31.56
N SER A 37 6.31 25.10 31.64
CA SER A 37 6.79 25.88 30.49
C SER A 37 8.13 25.34 29.98
N GLU A 38 8.98 24.86 30.89
CA GLU A 38 10.23 24.18 30.54
C GLU A 38 9.97 22.84 29.83
N GLU A 39 9.02 22.04 30.33
CA GLU A 39 8.64 20.78 29.67
C GLU A 39 8.04 21.03 28.27
N LEU A 40 7.17 22.03 28.11
CA LEU A 40 6.62 22.40 26.79
C LEU A 40 7.71 22.83 25.82
N ARG A 41 8.75 23.55 26.30
CA ARG A 41 9.90 23.92 25.48
C ARG A 41 10.71 22.70 25.08
N ARG A 42 11.02 21.80 26.02
CA ARG A 42 11.73 20.55 25.75
C ARG A 42 10.99 19.70 24.71
N MET A 43 9.67 19.56 24.86
CA MET A 43 8.85 18.88 23.86
C MET A 43 8.93 19.58 22.49
N GLY A 44 8.92 20.92 22.48
CA GLY A 44 9.09 21.72 21.27
C GLY A 44 10.42 21.51 20.55
N ASP A 45 11.50 21.43 21.32
CA ASP A 45 12.86 21.25 20.84
C ASP A 45 13.10 19.83 20.30
N THR A 46 12.46 18.81 20.89
CA THR A 46 12.64 17.40 20.50
C THR A 46 11.61 16.91 19.46
N PHE A 47 10.31 17.16 19.68
CA PHE A 47 9.22 16.54 18.90
C PHE A 47 8.46 17.53 18.00
N GLY A 48 8.79 18.82 18.08
CA GLY A 48 8.11 19.90 17.38
C GLY A 48 7.03 20.61 18.21
N SER A 49 6.42 21.64 17.65
CA SER A 49 5.58 22.60 18.40
C SER A 49 4.33 21.97 19.04
N PRO A 50 4.24 21.89 20.39
CA PRO A 50 3.06 21.36 21.08
C PRO A 50 1.83 22.27 20.89
N PHE A 51 2.06 23.57 20.67
CA PHE A 51 1.01 24.56 20.46
C PHE A 51 0.33 24.42 19.10
N GLU A 52 1.12 24.25 18.03
CA GLU A 52 0.56 24.00 16.70
C GLU A 52 -0.15 22.66 16.66
N LEU A 53 0.46 21.63 17.24
CA LEU A 53 -0.15 20.31 17.36
C LEU A 53 -1.53 20.38 17.99
N ALA A 54 -1.65 20.93 19.21
CA ALA A 54 -2.91 21.01 19.91
C ALA A 54 -4.00 21.75 19.11
N ARG A 55 -3.63 22.80 18.39
CA ARG A 55 -4.57 23.63 17.61
C ARG A 55 -5.20 22.89 16.45
N TYR A 56 -4.46 22.00 15.80
CA TYR A 56 -4.89 21.32 14.57
C TYR A 56 -5.11 19.82 14.75
N TYR A 57 -4.89 19.29 15.96
CA TYR A 57 -4.99 17.86 16.22
C TYR A 57 -6.38 17.31 15.88
N VAL A 58 -6.37 16.20 15.15
CA VAL A 58 -7.54 15.33 14.91
C VAL A 58 -7.16 13.97 15.48
N GLU A 59 -8.05 13.40 16.29
CA GLU A 59 -7.82 12.10 16.90
C GLU A 59 -7.81 11.02 15.81
N PRO A 60 -6.74 10.22 15.69
CA PRO A 60 -6.71 9.09 14.78
C PRO A 60 -7.57 7.94 15.32
N TYR A 61 -7.98 7.04 14.44
CA TYR A 61 -8.48 5.74 14.83
C TYR A 61 -7.35 4.72 14.96
N CYS A 62 -7.59 3.65 15.69
CA CYS A 62 -6.73 2.47 15.72
C CYS A 62 -7.54 1.19 15.47
N GLN A 63 -6.82 0.13 15.12
CA GLN A 63 -7.37 -1.17 14.75
C GLN A 63 -6.36 -2.28 15.11
N ASP A 64 -6.81 -3.53 15.04
CA ASP A 64 -6.01 -4.73 15.37
C ASP A 64 -5.17 -5.28 14.20
N PHE A 65 -5.18 -4.59 13.07
CA PHE A 65 -4.57 -5.07 11.82
C PHE A 65 -3.67 -4.01 11.19
N ASN A 66 -2.60 -4.45 10.52
CA ASN A 66 -1.77 -3.54 9.75
C ASN A 66 -2.55 -2.97 8.55
N PRO A 67 -2.82 -1.65 8.49
CA PRO A 67 -3.53 -1.05 7.35
C PRO A 67 -2.75 -1.13 6.03
N ALA A 68 -1.44 -1.40 6.07
CA ALA A 68 -0.62 -1.51 4.86
C ALA A 68 -0.70 -2.88 4.16
N GLU A 69 -1.07 -3.94 4.88
CA GLU A 69 -1.15 -5.32 4.36
C GLU A 69 -2.45 -5.60 3.60
N HIS A 70 -3.52 -4.88 3.90
CA HIS A 70 -4.81 -5.03 3.23
C HIS A 70 -5.08 -3.87 2.27
N GLY A 71 -5.52 -4.16 1.03
CA GLY A 71 -6.00 -3.14 0.09
C GLY A 71 -7.16 -2.34 0.71
N GLU A 72 -7.36 -1.10 0.26
CA GLU A 72 -8.36 -0.18 0.87
C GLU A 72 -9.80 -0.76 0.87
N ASP A 73 -10.10 -1.64 -0.09
CA ASP A 73 -11.38 -2.37 -0.22
C ASP A 73 -11.37 -3.77 0.43
N ASN A 74 -10.21 -4.21 0.94
CA ASN A 74 -9.96 -5.49 1.59
C ASN A 74 -9.88 -5.38 3.11
N HIS A 75 -10.37 -4.28 3.70
CA HIS A 75 -10.58 -4.22 5.14
C HIS A 75 -11.40 -5.45 5.56
N PRO A 76 -10.90 -6.29 6.50
CA PRO A 76 -11.68 -7.39 7.03
C PRO A 76 -13.06 -6.86 7.43
N ALA A 77 -14.15 -7.56 7.11
CA ALA A 77 -15.50 -7.19 7.54
C ALA A 77 -15.63 -7.05 9.08
N LEU A 78 -14.59 -7.46 9.81
CA LEU A 78 -14.42 -7.43 11.26
C LEU A 78 -13.42 -6.36 11.76
N ALA A 79 -12.82 -5.53 10.89
CA ALA A 79 -11.85 -4.50 11.29
C ALA A 79 -12.55 -3.37 12.06
N THR A 80 -12.73 -3.59 13.36
CA THR A 80 -13.37 -2.63 14.25
C THR A 80 -12.38 -1.50 14.51
N ARG A 81 -12.60 -0.36 13.86
CA ARG A 81 -11.86 0.88 14.17
C ARG A 81 -12.40 1.47 15.45
N ALA A 82 -11.50 1.95 16.31
CA ALA A 82 -11.85 2.62 17.55
C ALA A 82 -11.10 3.97 17.68
N PRO A 83 -11.70 4.98 18.34
CA PRO A 83 -10.99 6.18 18.78
C PRO A 83 -9.77 5.82 19.62
N VAL A 84 -8.58 6.27 19.19
CA VAL A 84 -7.32 5.86 19.84
C VAL A 84 -7.25 6.30 21.29
N PHE A 85 -7.83 7.46 21.66
CA PHE A 85 -7.83 7.91 23.05
C PHE A 85 -8.67 6.98 23.91
N ALA A 86 -9.81 6.49 23.42
CA ALA A 86 -10.63 5.54 24.17
C ALA A 86 -9.89 4.21 24.38
N THR A 87 -9.21 3.71 23.35
CA THR A 87 -8.42 2.47 23.43
C THR A 87 -7.24 2.61 24.38
N ILE A 88 -6.47 3.70 24.29
CA ILE A 88 -5.34 3.93 25.19
C ILE A 88 -5.83 4.19 26.61
N ASP A 89 -6.89 4.97 26.80
CA ASP A 89 -7.48 5.22 28.12
C ASP A 89 -7.93 3.91 28.78
N SER A 90 -8.52 2.97 28.04
CA SER A 90 -8.82 1.63 28.55
C SER A 90 -7.55 0.93 29.05
N PHE A 91 -6.50 0.88 28.23
CA PHE A 91 -5.22 0.27 28.60
C PHE A 91 -4.56 0.93 29.83
N LEU A 92 -4.67 2.26 29.96
CA LEU A 92 -4.15 3.02 31.09
C LEU A 92 -4.94 2.79 32.38
N ARG A 93 -6.24 2.49 32.28
CA ARG A 93 -7.16 2.23 33.40
C ARG A 93 -7.23 0.77 33.84
N GLU A 94 -7.04 -0.17 32.94
CA GLU A 94 -7.35 -1.58 33.17
C GLU A 94 -6.65 -2.17 34.41
N ASP A 95 -7.42 -2.86 35.26
CA ASP A 95 -6.96 -3.64 36.40
C ASP A 95 -6.52 -5.06 35.98
N TYR A 96 -5.93 -5.22 34.78
CA TYR A 96 -5.28 -6.49 34.45
C TYR A 96 -4.17 -6.77 35.48
N PRO A 97 -3.94 -8.04 35.86
CA PRO A 97 -2.80 -8.38 36.71
C PRO A 97 -1.53 -7.80 36.09
N LEU A 98 -0.90 -6.85 36.79
CA LEU A 98 0.27 -6.13 36.30
C LEU A 98 1.52 -7.00 36.41
N LEU A 99 1.50 -8.10 35.68
CA LEU A 99 2.54 -9.11 35.64
C LEU A 99 3.72 -8.59 34.82
N ALA A 100 4.92 -9.04 35.19
CA ALA A 100 6.14 -8.73 34.45
C ALA A 100 6.27 -9.60 33.17
N ASN A 101 5.18 -9.70 32.40
CA ASN A 101 5.04 -10.58 31.24
C ASN A 101 4.59 -9.82 29.98
N GLY A 102 4.76 -8.50 29.92
CA GLY A 102 4.38 -7.67 28.75
C GLY A 102 3.02 -6.99 28.87
N SER A 103 2.18 -7.37 29.84
CA SER A 103 0.85 -6.74 30.07
C SER A 103 0.89 -5.24 30.41
N ARG A 104 2.04 -4.70 30.81
CA ARG A 104 2.24 -3.27 31.12
C ARG A 104 2.63 -2.44 29.90
N GLN A 105 3.04 -3.07 28.81
CA GLN A 105 3.61 -2.42 27.63
C GLN A 105 2.71 -2.63 26.42
N MET A 106 2.37 -1.57 25.70
CA MET A 106 1.64 -1.64 24.43
C MET A 106 2.47 -1.05 23.30
N PHE A 107 2.50 -1.75 22.18
CA PHE A 107 3.08 -1.24 20.94
C PHE A 107 2.04 -0.51 20.10
N LEU A 108 2.37 0.71 19.69
CA LEU A 108 1.59 1.53 18.76
C LEU A 108 2.31 1.59 17.41
N LEU A 109 1.78 0.86 16.43
CA LEU A 109 2.40 0.68 15.13
C LEU A 109 1.71 1.50 14.05
N SER A 110 2.51 2.09 13.17
CA SER A 110 1.99 2.76 11.98
C SER A 110 3.11 3.05 10.98
N ASP A 111 2.77 3.30 9.73
CA ASP A 111 3.73 3.85 8.77
C ASP A 111 4.06 5.33 9.06
N ALA A 112 5.05 5.85 8.31
CA ALA A 112 5.51 7.23 8.44
C ALA A 112 4.38 8.23 8.17
N GLY A 113 4.34 9.33 8.94
CA GLY A 113 3.34 10.40 8.77
C GLY A 113 1.95 10.11 9.33
N MET A 114 1.69 8.94 9.92
CA MET A 114 0.38 8.62 10.51
C MET A 114 0.15 9.17 11.94
N GLY A 115 1.08 9.96 12.47
CA GLY A 115 0.86 10.73 13.70
C GLY A 115 1.22 10.05 15.03
N LYS A 116 2.10 9.05 15.06
CA LYS A 116 2.59 8.40 16.29
C LYS A 116 3.14 9.39 17.32
N THR A 117 4.16 10.16 16.94
CA THR A 117 4.75 11.21 17.78
C THR A 117 3.72 12.25 18.21
N SER A 118 2.84 12.66 17.28
CA SER A 118 1.75 13.60 17.57
C SER A 118 0.77 13.06 18.62
N LEU A 119 0.44 11.77 18.57
CA LEU A 119 -0.38 11.10 19.56
C LEU A 119 0.30 11.09 20.94
N LEU A 120 1.57 10.67 21.03
CA LEU A 120 2.30 10.64 22.30
C LEU A 120 2.46 12.04 22.91
N MET A 121 2.77 13.05 22.09
CA MET A 121 2.78 14.45 22.53
C MET A 121 1.42 14.90 23.06
N MET A 122 0.32 14.52 22.41
CA MET A 122 -1.03 14.86 22.88
C MET A 122 -1.38 14.19 24.21
N ILE A 123 -0.92 12.96 24.45
CA ILE A 123 -1.07 12.28 25.75
C ILE A 123 -0.34 13.06 26.83
N LYS A 124 0.94 13.42 26.58
CA LYS A 124 1.73 14.24 27.51
C LYS A 124 1.11 15.61 27.75
N LEU A 125 0.53 16.25 26.74
CA LEU A 125 -0.18 17.51 26.89
C LEU A 125 -1.42 17.39 27.78
N ASN A 126 -2.17 16.29 27.73
CA ASN A 126 -3.29 16.07 28.65
C ASN A 126 -2.82 16.07 30.12
N GLN A 127 -1.69 15.41 30.39
CA GLN A 127 -1.06 15.42 31.72
C GLN A 127 -0.62 16.83 32.15
N LEU A 128 0.13 17.54 31.30
CA LEU A 128 0.61 18.89 31.62
C LEU A 128 -0.53 19.90 31.84
N MET A 129 -1.69 19.63 31.24
CA MET A 129 -2.86 20.50 31.30
C MET A 129 -3.84 20.11 32.41
N ALA A 130 -3.45 19.16 33.28
CA ALA A 130 -4.24 18.66 34.40
C ALA A 130 -5.60 18.05 33.99
N PHE A 131 -5.69 17.51 32.78
CA PHE A 131 -6.81 16.66 32.34
C PHE A 131 -6.51 15.17 32.60
N TRP A 132 -5.77 14.90 33.66
CA TRP A 132 -5.15 13.62 33.98
C TRP A 132 -5.34 13.33 35.47
N PRO A 133 -5.49 12.06 35.90
CA PRO A 133 -5.69 11.71 37.30
C PRO A 133 -4.59 12.23 38.22
N SER A 134 -4.97 12.76 39.38
CA SER A 134 -4.00 13.23 40.38
C SER A 134 -3.14 12.07 40.90
N GLY A 135 -1.84 12.32 41.07
CA GLY A 135 -0.89 11.33 41.59
C GLY A 135 -0.19 10.50 40.52
N PHE A 136 -0.60 10.59 39.25
CA PHE A 136 0.08 9.96 38.12
C PHE A 136 0.90 10.97 37.32
N ASP A 137 2.16 10.62 37.07
CA ASP A 137 3.08 11.35 36.20
C ASP A 137 3.06 10.77 34.77
N CYS A 138 3.56 11.53 33.81
CA CYS A 138 3.77 11.07 32.44
C CYS A 138 5.15 11.50 31.96
N LEU A 139 5.97 10.56 31.48
CA LEU A 139 7.30 10.81 30.93
C LEU A 139 7.28 10.50 29.43
N LEU A 140 7.72 11.44 28.60
CA LEU A 140 7.86 11.26 27.15
C LEU A 140 9.34 11.32 26.77
N LEU A 141 9.84 10.28 26.11
CA LEU A 141 11.22 10.16 25.65
C LEU A 141 11.26 9.75 24.18
N GLU A 142 12.16 10.35 23.43
CA GLU A 142 12.63 9.80 22.16
C GLU A 142 13.64 8.70 22.48
N LEU A 143 13.52 7.56 21.80
CA LEU A 143 14.41 6.43 22.04
C LEU A 143 15.83 6.71 21.51
N GLY A 144 16.83 6.40 22.32
CA GLY A 144 18.24 6.58 21.98
C GLY A 144 19.18 5.95 22.99
N ALA A 145 20.47 6.26 22.86
CA ALA A 145 21.53 5.60 23.63
C ALA A 145 21.33 5.71 25.15
N ASP A 146 20.92 6.88 25.64
CA ASP A 146 20.74 7.16 27.06
C ASP A 146 19.40 6.68 27.63
N THR A 147 18.48 6.16 26.81
CA THR A 147 17.10 5.87 27.25
C THR A 147 17.06 4.89 28.42
N LEU A 148 17.82 3.79 28.39
CA LEU A 148 17.83 2.81 29.48
C LEU A 148 18.28 3.46 30.79
N LYS A 149 19.35 4.26 30.77
CA LYS A 149 19.85 4.97 31.93
C LYS A 149 18.81 5.94 32.50
N ILE A 150 18.12 6.68 31.63
CA ILE A 150 17.04 7.60 32.04
C ILE A 150 15.88 6.80 32.66
N VAL A 151 15.45 5.72 32.01
CA VAL A 151 14.34 4.88 32.45
C VAL A 151 14.65 4.18 33.78
N GLU A 152 15.89 3.74 33.98
CA GLU A 152 16.37 3.08 35.20
C GLU A 152 16.52 4.04 36.38
N SER A 153 17.00 5.25 36.14
CA SER A 153 17.18 6.27 37.19
C SER A 153 15.92 7.06 37.52
N HIS A 154 14.84 6.94 36.73
CA HIS A 154 13.62 7.70 36.93
C HIS A 154 12.95 7.36 38.28
N PRO A 155 12.61 8.37 39.12
CA PRO A 155 11.88 8.16 40.36
C PRO A 155 10.40 7.84 40.12
N ASN A 156 9.67 7.36 41.14
CA ASN A 156 8.20 7.20 41.08
C ASN A 156 7.64 6.39 39.88
N LYS A 157 8.39 5.38 39.39
CA LYS A 157 7.99 4.57 38.22
C LYS A 157 6.58 4.00 38.34
N ALA A 158 6.21 3.50 39.51
CA ALA A 158 4.92 2.86 39.77
C ALA A 158 3.71 3.77 39.48
N ASN A 159 3.87 5.09 39.57
CA ASN A 159 2.83 6.06 39.26
C ASN A 159 3.13 6.86 37.98
N THR A 160 4.05 6.40 37.14
CA THR A 160 4.43 7.09 35.90
C THR A 160 3.96 6.30 34.69
N VAL A 161 3.25 6.97 33.76
CA VAL A 161 3.03 6.46 32.40
C VAL A 161 4.20 6.88 31.53
N LEU A 162 4.91 5.90 30.98
CA LEU A 162 6.08 6.12 30.11
C LEU A 162 5.68 6.05 28.65
N LEU A 163 6.08 7.04 27.87
CA LEU A 163 5.89 7.12 26.43
C LEU A 163 7.27 7.08 25.78
N LEU A 164 7.54 6.02 25.03
CA LEU A 164 8.77 5.83 24.27
C LEU A 164 8.45 6.00 22.79
N ASP A 165 8.97 7.06 22.19
CA ASP A 165 8.74 7.38 20.79
C ASP A 165 9.88 6.89 19.89
N ALA A 166 9.51 6.58 18.65
CA ALA A 166 10.44 6.34 17.54
C ALA A 166 11.45 5.20 17.79
N LEU A 167 10.96 4.01 18.18
CA LEU A 167 11.82 2.83 18.29
C LEU A 167 12.53 2.51 16.97
N ASP A 168 11.89 2.82 15.84
CA ASP A 168 12.49 2.69 14.51
C ASP A 168 13.67 3.65 14.25
N GLU A 169 13.85 4.67 15.09
CA GLU A 169 14.92 5.66 15.02
C GLU A 169 15.97 5.47 16.13
N ASP A 170 15.82 4.48 17.02
CA ASP A 170 16.76 4.20 18.13
C ASP A 170 18.08 3.60 17.62
N PRO A 171 19.22 4.31 17.75
CA PRO A 171 20.52 3.82 17.29
C PRO A 171 20.97 2.50 17.90
N LEU A 172 20.46 2.13 19.07
CA LEU A 172 20.79 0.87 19.74
C LEU A 172 19.86 -0.28 19.37
N ALA A 173 18.74 -0.03 18.68
CA ALA A 173 17.89 -1.08 18.12
C ALA A 173 18.44 -1.66 16.81
N TRP A 174 19.53 -1.07 16.33
CA TRP A 174 20.08 -1.30 15.02
C TRP A 174 20.94 -2.57 14.97
N GLY A 175 20.59 -3.54 14.11
CA GLY A 175 21.27 -4.84 14.00
C GLY A 175 21.05 -5.81 15.17
N GLY A 176 20.29 -5.39 16.20
CA GLY A 176 20.03 -6.15 17.43
C GLY A 176 18.69 -5.76 18.07
N ILE A 177 17.65 -5.63 17.24
CA ILE A 177 16.35 -5.10 17.68
C ILE A 177 15.73 -5.93 18.81
N GLU A 178 15.81 -7.26 18.72
CA GLU A 178 15.22 -8.15 19.73
C GLU A 178 15.87 -7.92 21.09
N GLU A 179 17.21 -7.86 21.14
CA GLU A 179 17.97 -7.57 22.36
C GLU A 179 17.62 -6.20 22.93
N ARG A 180 17.53 -5.18 22.07
CA ARG A 180 17.18 -3.82 22.49
C ARG A 180 15.76 -3.73 23.04
N VAL A 181 14.80 -4.34 22.34
CA VAL A 181 13.40 -4.38 22.78
C VAL A 181 13.28 -5.13 24.09
N LEU A 182 13.93 -6.28 24.25
CA LEU A 182 13.98 -7.03 25.50
C LEU A 182 14.56 -6.20 26.65
N ALA A 183 15.65 -5.46 26.41
CA ALA A 183 16.24 -4.58 27.42
C ALA A 183 15.26 -3.46 27.84
N LEU A 184 14.58 -2.83 26.88
CA LEU A 184 13.56 -1.82 27.15
C LEU A 184 12.38 -2.40 27.92
N LEU A 185 11.86 -3.56 27.53
CA LEU A 185 10.75 -4.23 28.21
C LEU A 185 11.13 -4.60 29.66
N ALA A 186 12.33 -5.12 29.88
CA ALA A 186 12.84 -5.44 31.21
C ALA A 186 12.98 -4.20 32.10
N ALA A 187 13.61 -3.13 31.58
CA ALA A 187 13.83 -1.88 32.32
C ALA A 187 12.53 -1.15 32.69
N THR A 188 11.44 -1.41 31.96
CA THR A 188 10.16 -0.72 32.10
C THR A 188 9.11 -1.46 32.94
N THR A 189 9.41 -2.66 33.42
CA THR A 189 8.49 -3.49 34.23
C THR A 189 7.91 -2.82 35.47
N ARG A 190 8.58 -1.80 36.02
CA ARG A 190 8.15 -1.06 37.23
C ARG A 190 7.27 0.15 36.96
N TYR A 191 7.04 0.51 35.70
CA TYR A 191 6.19 1.64 35.34
C TYR A 191 4.69 1.32 35.49
N HIS A 192 3.84 2.33 35.67
CA HIS A 192 2.38 2.15 35.70
C HIS A 192 1.90 1.50 34.40
N ARG A 193 2.26 2.14 33.27
CA ARG A 193 2.07 1.68 31.89
C ARG A 193 3.13 2.25 30.98
N VAL A 194 3.41 1.55 29.88
CA VAL A 194 4.32 2.01 28.84
C VAL A 194 3.68 1.91 27.47
N LEU A 195 3.79 2.99 26.69
CA LEU A 195 3.49 3.00 25.27
C LEU A 195 4.79 3.10 24.49
N ILE A 196 4.97 2.22 23.51
CA ILE A 196 6.15 2.19 22.64
C ILE A 196 5.68 2.39 21.20
N SER A 197 6.11 3.47 20.56
CA SER A 197 5.76 3.73 19.16
C SER A 197 6.84 3.25 18.20
N CYS A 198 6.43 2.68 17.06
CA CYS A 198 7.35 2.13 16.08
C CYS A 198 6.72 2.07 14.67
N ARG A 199 7.53 1.92 13.62
CA ARG A 199 7.05 1.56 12.28
C ARG A 199 6.66 0.09 12.20
N THR A 200 5.60 -0.21 11.45
CA THR A 200 5.04 -1.56 11.37
C THR A 200 6.06 -2.61 10.93
N ARG A 201 6.91 -2.30 9.94
CA ARG A 201 7.89 -3.25 9.38
C ARG A 201 9.15 -3.44 10.23
N PHE A 202 9.24 -2.75 11.36
CA PHE A 202 10.44 -2.75 12.18
C PHE A 202 10.42 -3.87 13.23
N LEU A 203 9.24 -4.38 13.62
CA LEU A 203 9.13 -5.47 14.59
C LEU A 203 9.13 -6.86 13.92
N PRO A 204 9.78 -7.88 14.53
CA PRO A 204 9.66 -9.29 14.16
C PRO A 204 8.21 -9.84 14.25
N ASP A 205 8.01 -11.04 13.67
CA ASP A 205 6.71 -11.70 13.51
C ASP A 205 5.84 -11.71 14.79
N THR A 206 4.62 -11.22 14.62
CA THR A 206 3.56 -11.12 15.63
C THR A 206 2.83 -12.44 15.82
N GLU A 207 2.41 -12.79 17.04
CA GLU A 207 1.58 -13.98 17.27
C GLU A 207 0.15 -13.70 16.78
N PRO A 208 -0.38 -14.48 15.83
CA PRO A 208 -1.75 -14.35 15.39
C PRO A 208 -2.73 -14.82 16.48
N ASP A 209 -3.87 -14.16 16.59
CA ASP A 209 -5.02 -14.65 17.34
C ASP A 209 -5.64 -15.89 16.66
N PRO A 210 -6.69 -16.53 17.23
CA PRO A 210 -7.35 -17.70 16.62
C PRO A 210 -7.91 -17.48 15.22
N PHE A 211 -7.95 -16.23 14.74
CA PHE A 211 -8.39 -15.84 13.40
C PHE A 211 -7.22 -15.41 12.49
N GLY A 212 -5.97 -15.56 12.93
CA GLY A 212 -4.79 -15.22 12.14
C GLY A 212 -4.29 -13.78 12.34
N HIS A 213 -4.73 -13.06 13.36
CA HIS A 213 -4.55 -11.60 13.46
C HIS A 213 -3.48 -11.19 14.48
N PRO A 214 -2.56 -10.28 14.14
CA PRO A 214 -1.47 -9.88 15.03
C PRO A 214 -1.96 -9.01 16.19
N THR A 215 -2.50 -9.64 17.24
CA THR A 215 -3.00 -8.93 18.43
C THR A 215 -1.90 -8.68 19.47
N ARG A 216 -0.83 -9.47 19.41
CA ARG A 216 0.26 -9.47 20.40
C ARG A 216 1.61 -9.69 19.74
N VAL A 217 2.61 -9.00 20.28
CA VAL A 217 4.02 -9.25 19.99
C VAL A 217 4.58 -10.07 21.14
N ARG A 218 5.21 -11.20 20.81
CA ARG A 218 5.96 -11.99 21.78
C ARG A 218 7.45 -11.76 21.59
N MET A 219 8.13 -11.35 22.67
CA MET A 219 9.57 -11.14 22.72
C MET A 219 10.10 -11.81 23.98
N GLY A 220 10.77 -12.96 23.82
CA GLY A 220 11.15 -13.80 24.96
C GLY A 220 9.96 -14.14 25.85
N ASN A 221 10.00 -13.69 27.11
CA ASN A 221 8.94 -13.91 28.11
C ASN A 221 7.89 -12.79 28.15
N PHE A 222 7.98 -11.79 27.28
CA PHE A 222 7.03 -10.69 27.20
C PHE A 222 6.01 -10.93 26.09
N THR A 223 4.75 -10.73 26.41
CA THR A 223 3.62 -10.75 25.47
C THR A 223 2.90 -9.42 25.57
N CYS A 224 3.16 -8.54 24.61
CA CYS A 224 2.71 -7.15 24.63
C CYS A 224 1.55 -6.96 23.64
N PRO A 225 0.42 -6.33 24.03
CA PRO A 225 -0.61 -5.93 23.08
C PRO A 225 -0.08 -4.97 22.01
N VAL A 226 -0.63 -5.10 20.81
CA VAL A 226 -0.34 -4.23 19.67
C VAL A 226 -1.60 -3.52 19.22
N LYS A 227 -1.48 -2.24 18.84
CA LYS A 227 -2.52 -1.53 18.09
C LYS A 227 -1.90 -0.81 16.90
N PHE A 228 -2.59 -0.85 15.78
CA PHE A 228 -2.19 -0.14 14.57
C PHE A 228 -2.99 1.14 14.42
N LEU A 229 -2.33 2.27 14.17
CA LEU A 229 -3.06 3.49 13.78
C LEU A 229 -3.71 3.26 12.41
N SER A 230 -4.96 3.67 12.28
CA SER A 230 -5.72 3.59 11.02
C SER A 230 -5.40 4.79 10.13
N LEU A 231 -5.63 4.62 8.82
CA LEU A 231 -5.65 5.74 7.88
C LEU A 231 -6.79 6.70 8.21
N PHE A 232 -6.59 8.00 8.01
CA PHE A 232 -7.65 9.00 8.22
C PHE A 232 -8.77 8.80 7.19
N ASP A 233 -10.00 8.74 7.67
CA ASP A 233 -11.18 8.79 6.81
C ASP A 233 -11.47 10.22 6.32
N ASP A 234 -12.47 10.35 5.44
CA ASP A 234 -12.86 11.63 4.85
C ASP A 234 -13.24 12.67 5.91
N ASP A 235 -13.89 12.24 6.99
CA ASP A 235 -14.33 13.13 8.08
C ASP A 235 -13.16 13.65 8.91
N GLN A 236 -12.20 12.79 9.23
CA GLN A 236 -10.96 13.16 9.92
C GLN A 236 -10.11 14.11 9.06
N VAL A 237 -10.03 13.86 7.75
CA VAL A 237 -9.37 14.76 6.79
C VAL A 237 -10.08 16.12 6.74
N ALA A 238 -11.40 16.14 6.56
CA ALA A 238 -12.18 17.38 6.49
C ALA A 238 -12.07 18.17 7.81
N GLY A 239 -12.11 17.48 8.95
CA GLY A 239 -11.94 18.07 10.28
C GLY A 239 -10.56 18.70 10.45
N TYR A 240 -9.50 18.07 9.93
CA TYR A 240 -8.15 18.65 9.95
C TYR A 240 -8.07 19.91 9.08
N LEU A 241 -8.57 19.85 7.84
CA LEU A 241 -8.58 20.99 6.93
C LEU A 241 -9.39 22.18 7.47
N ALA A 242 -10.53 21.93 8.10
CA ALA A 242 -11.35 22.97 8.72
C ALA A 242 -10.61 23.68 9.87
N LYS A 243 -9.79 22.95 10.64
CA LYS A 243 -8.95 23.53 11.70
C LYS A 243 -7.75 24.29 11.14
N ARG A 244 -7.05 23.69 10.15
CA ARG A 244 -5.81 24.24 9.58
C ARG A 244 -6.06 25.45 8.68
N PHE A 245 -7.08 25.38 7.84
CA PHE A 245 -7.49 26.44 6.90
C PHE A 245 -8.94 26.86 7.17
N PRO A 246 -9.22 27.57 8.27
CA PRO A 246 -10.59 27.94 8.60
C PRO A 246 -11.13 28.96 7.59
N ASN A 247 -12.43 28.87 7.30
CA ASN A 247 -13.17 29.89 6.54
C ASN A 247 -13.15 31.23 7.30
N ARG A 248 -13.00 32.34 6.57
CA ARG A 248 -12.95 33.68 7.19
C ARG A 248 -14.37 34.13 7.53
N ARG A 249 -14.62 34.49 8.78
CA ARG A 249 -15.87 35.16 9.18
C ARG A 249 -15.88 36.57 8.63
N ARG A 250 -16.88 36.92 7.83
CA ARG A 250 -17.05 38.29 7.31
C ARG A 250 -18.03 39.10 8.15
N ASP A 251 -19.07 38.47 8.71
CA ASP A 251 -20.01 38.98 9.74
C ASP A 251 -20.83 37.82 10.35
N LYS A 252 -21.65 38.09 11.38
CA LYS A 252 -22.37 37.09 12.23
C LYS A 252 -23.15 35.98 11.49
N LEU A 253 -23.44 36.11 10.20
CA LEU A 253 -24.31 35.17 9.45
C LEU A 253 -23.78 34.69 8.07
N ARG A 254 -22.56 35.08 7.62
CA ARG A 254 -21.98 34.54 6.37
C ARG A 254 -20.47 34.27 6.48
N LEU A 255 -20.09 33.00 6.28
CA LEU A 255 -18.71 32.55 6.13
C LEU A 255 -18.25 32.78 4.68
N ARG A 256 -17.08 33.40 4.48
CA ARG A 256 -16.43 33.43 3.17
C ARG A 256 -15.49 32.23 3.08
N ASP A 257 -15.66 31.45 2.03
CA ASP A 257 -14.81 30.28 1.80
C ASP A 257 -13.33 30.66 1.73
N ASN A 258 -12.51 29.87 2.40
CA ASN A 258 -11.06 30.01 2.34
C ASN A 258 -10.56 29.32 1.05
N PRO A 259 -9.94 30.05 0.11
CA PRO A 259 -9.49 29.48 -1.15
C PRO A 259 -8.44 28.39 -0.96
N THR A 260 -7.60 28.50 0.08
CA THR A 260 -6.62 27.47 0.45
C THR A 260 -7.31 26.19 0.94
N HIS A 261 -8.39 26.33 1.73
CA HIS A 261 -9.21 25.20 2.15
C HIS A 261 -9.84 24.49 0.94
N GLN A 262 -10.49 25.23 0.04
CA GLN A 262 -11.10 24.67 -1.15
C GLN A 262 -10.07 24.01 -2.09
N ARG A 263 -8.83 24.52 -2.12
CA ARG A 263 -7.74 23.90 -2.88
C ARG A 263 -7.31 22.58 -2.25
N ALA A 264 -7.10 22.57 -0.93
CA ALA A 264 -6.74 21.37 -0.18
C ALA A 264 -7.82 20.27 -0.28
N ASP A 265 -9.09 20.66 -0.16
CA ASP A 265 -10.23 19.75 -0.25
C ASP A 265 -10.36 19.14 -1.65
N ARG A 266 -10.28 19.96 -2.71
CA ARG A 266 -10.29 19.44 -4.10
C ARG A 266 -9.13 18.52 -4.40
N LEU A 267 -7.94 18.85 -3.88
CA LEU A 267 -6.74 18.03 -4.02
C LEU A 267 -6.95 16.66 -3.37
N LEU A 268 -7.44 16.62 -2.13
CA LEU A 268 -7.63 15.36 -1.40
C LEU A 268 -8.81 14.53 -1.91
N LYS A 269 -9.89 15.16 -2.39
CA LYS A 269 -11.04 14.47 -3.03
C LYS A 269 -10.70 13.86 -4.39
N GLY A 270 -9.80 14.50 -5.14
CA GLY A 270 -9.31 13.96 -6.41
C GLY A 270 -8.37 12.76 -6.27
N MET A 271 -8.00 12.39 -5.04
CA MET A 271 -7.10 11.27 -4.77
C MET A 271 -7.86 10.01 -4.37
N HIS A 272 -7.65 8.95 -5.16
CA HIS A 272 -8.33 7.67 -5.02
C HIS A 272 -7.78 6.76 -3.91
N SER A 273 -6.60 7.06 -3.33
CA SER A 273 -5.98 6.23 -2.29
C SER A 273 -5.84 6.96 -0.95
N LEU A 274 -6.40 6.35 0.10
CA LEU A 274 -6.25 6.72 1.51
C LEU A 274 -4.80 6.60 2.01
N ARG A 275 -3.99 5.67 1.47
CA ARG A 275 -2.61 5.39 1.93
C ARG A 275 -1.67 6.60 1.86
N PHE A 276 -1.91 7.52 0.94
CA PHE A 276 -1.08 8.72 0.78
C PHE A 276 -1.53 9.90 1.64
N ARG A 277 -2.76 9.88 2.15
CA ARG A 277 -3.36 11.03 2.86
C ARG A 277 -2.59 11.47 4.11
N PRO A 278 -2.08 10.57 4.99
CA PRO A 278 -1.32 11.00 6.16
C PRO A 278 -0.03 11.76 5.80
N LEU A 279 0.70 11.27 4.78
CA LEU A 279 1.89 11.96 4.27
C LEU A 279 1.51 13.32 3.66
N LEU A 280 0.45 13.38 2.87
CA LEU A 280 0.00 14.61 2.22
C LEU A 280 -0.49 15.66 3.23
N LEU A 281 -1.20 15.25 4.27
CA LEU A 281 -1.60 16.12 5.36
C LEU A 281 -0.38 16.71 6.08
N ALA A 282 0.69 15.94 6.25
CA ALA A 282 1.93 16.43 6.85
C ALA A 282 2.64 17.53 6.03
N TYR A 283 2.38 17.60 4.72
CA TYR A 283 2.93 18.61 3.80
C TYR A 283 1.88 19.54 3.17
N ILE A 284 0.63 19.52 3.65
CA ILE A 284 -0.49 20.18 2.97
C ILE A 284 -0.28 21.68 2.79
N ASP A 285 0.40 22.34 3.74
CA ASP A 285 0.74 23.76 3.63
C ASP A 285 1.59 24.03 2.39
N TYR A 286 2.64 23.23 2.19
CA TYR A 286 3.53 23.37 1.03
C TYR A 286 2.84 23.01 -0.28
N ILE A 287 2.00 21.98 -0.26
CA ILE A 287 1.29 21.53 -1.45
C ILE A 287 0.25 22.58 -1.88
N THR A 288 -0.47 23.18 -0.94
CA THR A 288 -1.49 24.20 -1.26
C THR A 288 -0.91 25.53 -1.75
N GLU A 289 0.33 25.84 -1.35
CA GLU A 289 1.13 26.97 -1.87
C GLU A 289 1.61 26.77 -3.32
N ALA A 290 1.69 25.51 -3.81
CA ALA A 290 2.13 25.25 -5.17
C ALA A 290 1.09 25.75 -6.22
N GLU A 291 1.56 26.53 -7.18
CA GLU A 291 0.73 27.05 -8.28
C GLU A 291 0.65 26.04 -9.44
N THR A 292 -0.15 24.99 -9.28
CA THR A 292 -0.48 24.09 -10.40
C THR A 292 -1.90 24.29 -10.92
N ARG A 293 -2.06 24.15 -12.25
CA ARG A 293 -3.35 24.23 -12.96
C ARG A 293 -4.12 22.91 -12.93
N GLN A 294 -3.42 21.78 -12.82
CA GLN A 294 -4.01 20.45 -12.77
C GLN A 294 -3.21 19.57 -11.81
N TRP A 295 -3.91 18.84 -10.95
CA TRP A 295 -3.29 17.90 -10.02
C TRP A 295 -3.22 16.52 -10.65
N THR A 296 -2.01 16.10 -11.00
CA THR A 296 -1.64 14.73 -11.37
C THR A 296 -0.73 14.13 -10.29
N PRO A 297 -0.56 12.79 -10.23
CA PRO A 297 0.42 12.18 -9.32
C PRO A 297 1.82 12.80 -9.43
N TYR A 298 2.25 13.18 -10.64
CA TYR A 298 3.53 13.85 -10.84
C TYR A 298 3.60 15.23 -10.16
N THR A 299 2.67 16.14 -10.48
CA THR A 299 2.65 17.49 -9.92
C THR A 299 2.48 17.51 -8.39
N LEU A 300 1.81 16.49 -7.84
CA LEU A 300 1.65 16.31 -6.40
C LEU A 300 2.97 15.97 -5.72
N TYR A 301 3.69 14.97 -6.25
CA TYR A 301 4.99 14.58 -5.71
C TYR A 301 6.04 15.68 -5.92
N GLU A 302 5.93 16.44 -7.01
CA GLU A 302 6.75 17.62 -7.25
C GLU A 302 6.53 18.68 -6.17
N ALA A 303 5.28 18.98 -5.82
CA ALA A 303 4.95 19.89 -4.74
C ALA A 303 5.42 19.38 -3.37
N LEU A 304 5.22 18.09 -3.09
CA LEU A 304 5.62 17.43 -1.84
C LEU A 304 7.15 17.48 -1.63
N VAL A 305 7.92 16.93 -2.59
CA VAL A 305 9.38 16.90 -2.52
C VAL A 305 9.94 18.32 -2.58
N GLY A 306 9.34 19.18 -3.39
CA GLY A 306 9.69 20.58 -3.44
C GLY A 306 9.55 21.26 -2.08
N GLY A 307 8.43 21.06 -1.39
CA GLY A 307 8.18 21.62 -0.06
C GLY A 307 9.19 21.14 0.98
N TRP A 308 9.46 19.83 0.99
CA TRP A 308 10.47 19.21 1.83
C TRP A 308 11.87 19.82 1.61
N LEU A 309 12.34 19.88 0.36
CA LEU A 309 13.66 20.43 0.06
C LEU A 309 13.78 21.93 0.36
N GLY A 310 12.68 22.69 0.23
CA GLY A 310 12.65 24.09 0.66
C GLY A 310 12.82 24.25 2.18
N ARG A 311 12.32 23.30 2.97
CA ARG A 311 12.58 23.25 4.42
C ARG A 311 14.03 22.89 4.71
N GLU A 312 14.57 21.87 4.06
CA GLU A 312 15.98 21.47 4.27
C GLU A 312 16.95 22.59 3.91
N GLU A 313 16.69 23.33 2.83
CA GLU A 313 17.48 24.53 2.49
C GLU A 313 17.49 25.56 3.62
N ARG A 314 16.34 25.84 4.25
CA ARG A 314 16.25 26.77 5.40
C ARG A 314 17.01 26.25 6.62
N ASN A 315 16.99 24.94 6.87
CA ASN A 315 17.73 24.31 7.94
C ASN A 315 19.24 24.42 7.70
N LEU A 316 19.70 24.11 6.49
CA LEU A 316 21.11 24.20 6.10
C LEU A 316 21.63 25.65 6.15
N ARG A 317 20.81 26.65 5.79
CA ARG A 317 21.15 28.08 5.94
C ARG A 317 21.46 28.49 7.38
N ARG A 318 20.94 27.77 8.38
CA ARG A 318 21.26 28.03 9.80
C ARG A 318 22.55 27.36 10.24
N GLN A 319 22.98 26.32 9.53
CA GLN A 319 24.11 25.48 9.90
C GLN A 319 25.39 25.79 9.09
N LEU A 320 25.25 26.33 7.88
CA LEU A 320 26.33 26.52 6.92
C LEU A 320 26.41 27.97 6.45
N ALA A 321 27.63 28.49 6.30
CA ALA A 321 27.87 29.82 5.73
C ALA A 321 27.49 29.89 4.24
N HIS A 322 27.68 28.79 3.48
CA HIS A 322 27.37 28.69 2.06
C HIS A 322 26.53 27.43 1.77
N PRO A 323 25.23 27.46 2.09
CA PRO A 323 24.34 26.31 1.96
C PRO A 323 23.99 26.01 0.49
N PRO A 324 23.79 24.75 0.11
CA PRO A 324 23.30 24.41 -1.22
C PRO A 324 21.89 24.96 -1.44
N GLY A 325 21.65 25.61 -2.58
CA GLY A 325 20.32 26.09 -2.95
C GLY A 325 19.36 24.95 -3.31
N ARG A 326 18.06 25.23 -3.35
CA ARG A 326 16.99 24.24 -3.64
C ARG A 326 17.23 23.41 -4.91
N LYS A 327 17.68 24.03 -6.01
CA LYS A 327 18.01 23.34 -7.27
C LYS A 327 19.13 22.32 -7.09
N THR A 328 20.14 22.65 -6.28
CA THR A 328 21.24 21.74 -5.94
C THR A 328 20.76 20.58 -5.08
N LEU A 329 19.88 20.83 -4.12
CA LEU A 329 19.30 19.78 -3.29
C LEU A 329 18.46 18.78 -4.11
N TRP A 330 17.66 19.27 -5.06
CA TRP A 330 16.95 18.41 -6.02
C TRP A 330 17.89 17.48 -6.78
N ARG A 331 19.01 18.03 -7.29
CA ARG A 331 20.03 17.23 -8.00
C ARG A 331 20.67 16.19 -7.09
N ILE A 332 21.02 16.56 -5.85
CA ILE A 332 21.60 15.63 -4.88
C ILE A 332 20.65 14.45 -4.61
N CYS A 333 19.37 14.71 -4.33
CA CYS A 333 18.39 13.65 -4.07
C CYS A 333 18.12 12.79 -5.30
N ALA A 334 18.04 13.41 -6.50
CA ALA A 334 17.94 12.68 -7.75
C ALA A 334 19.14 11.76 -8.01
N THR A 335 20.37 12.22 -7.75
CA THR A 335 21.59 11.41 -7.89
C THR A 335 21.56 10.18 -6.99
N VAL A 336 21.13 10.33 -5.73
CA VAL A 336 20.98 9.19 -4.81
C VAL A 336 19.89 8.24 -5.29
N ALA A 337 18.72 8.74 -5.65
CA ALA A 337 17.61 7.92 -6.14
C ALA A 337 18.00 7.12 -7.40
N PHE A 338 18.72 7.75 -8.32
CA PHE A 338 19.21 7.10 -9.53
C PHE A 338 20.25 6.02 -9.24
N SER A 339 21.20 6.29 -8.33
CA SER A 339 22.20 5.31 -7.92
C SER A 339 21.60 4.10 -7.21
N LEU A 340 20.52 4.29 -6.44
CA LEU A 340 19.76 3.21 -5.83
C LEU A 340 18.99 2.41 -6.90
N GLN A 341 18.35 3.10 -7.83
CA GLN A 341 17.57 2.49 -8.90
C GLN A 341 18.42 1.65 -9.88
N GLN A 342 19.67 2.06 -10.14
CA GLN A 342 20.59 1.31 -10.99
C GLN A 342 21.05 -0.03 -10.38
N ARG A 343 21.03 -0.11 -9.05
CA ARG A 343 21.51 -1.29 -8.31
C ARG A 343 20.37 -2.15 -7.78
N ASP A 344 19.14 -1.76 -8.08
CA ASP A 344 17.91 -2.32 -7.51
C ASP A 344 17.88 -2.35 -5.97
N GLU A 345 18.43 -1.31 -5.36
CA GLU A 345 18.55 -1.20 -3.91
C GLU A 345 17.57 -0.17 -3.34
N ARG A 346 17.25 -0.34 -2.05
CA ARG A 346 16.45 0.61 -1.26
C ARG A 346 17.25 1.37 -0.21
N LEU A 347 18.46 0.89 0.05
CA LEU A 347 19.35 1.36 1.11
C LEU A 347 20.64 1.80 0.47
N LEU A 348 21.13 2.98 0.82
CA LEU A 348 22.43 3.47 0.39
C LEU A 348 23.39 3.32 1.57
N SER A 349 24.30 2.34 1.46
CA SER A 349 25.22 2.05 2.55
C SER A 349 26.20 3.19 2.80
N ARG A 350 26.79 3.26 4.00
CA ARG A 350 27.83 4.27 4.30
C ARG A 350 28.99 4.22 3.30
N ALA A 351 29.44 3.01 2.95
CA ALA A 351 30.52 2.81 1.99
C ALA A 351 30.16 3.34 0.59
N GLU A 352 28.91 3.16 0.18
CA GLU A 352 28.38 3.64 -1.11
C GLU A 352 28.13 5.14 -1.11
N LEU A 353 27.63 5.69 0.00
CA LEU A 353 27.51 7.13 0.19
C LEU A 353 28.89 7.80 0.04
N ASP A 354 29.94 7.23 0.64
CA ASP A 354 31.29 7.77 0.47
C ASP A 354 31.82 7.59 -0.97
N ARG A 355 31.45 6.51 -1.69
CA ARG A 355 31.73 6.37 -3.14
C ARG A 355 31.01 7.46 -3.95
N LEU A 356 29.74 7.72 -3.68
CA LEU A 356 28.94 8.75 -4.35
C LEU A 356 29.48 10.15 -4.05
N ILE A 357 29.93 10.42 -2.83
CA ILE A 357 30.54 11.70 -2.45
C ILE A 357 31.83 11.94 -3.24
N ARG A 358 32.66 10.90 -3.44
CA ARG A 358 33.88 11.03 -4.27
C ARG A 358 33.55 11.39 -5.72
N ARG A 359 32.46 10.83 -6.27
CA ARG A 359 32.02 11.10 -7.65
C ARG A 359 31.27 12.43 -7.78
N PHE A 360 30.49 12.81 -6.76
CA PHE A 360 29.65 14.00 -6.70
C PHE A 360 29.79 14.67 -5.32
N PRO A 361 30.79 15.55 -5.11
CA PRO A 361 31.10 16.13 -3.79
C PRO A 361 29.92 16.81 -3.10
N ALA A 362 28.98 17.37 -3.85
CA ALA A 362 27.77 18.00 -3.31
C ALA A 362 26.87 17.04 -2.51
N VAL A 363 26.97 15.72 -2.74
CA VAL A 363 26.24 14.68 -1.99
C VAL A 363 26.63 14.67 -0.50
N ALA A 364 27.81 15.20 -0.14
CA ALA A 364 28.26 15.27 1.26
C ALA A 364 27.30 16.08 2.15
N ASN A 365 26.51 16.98 1.57
CA ASN A 365 25.48 17.74 2.28
C ASN A 365 24.38 16.86 2.90
N LEU A 366 24.17 15.63 2.39
CA LEU A 366 23.21 14.68 2.98
C LEU A 366 23.61 14.21 4.39
N LYS A 367 24.90 14.32 4.76
CA LYS A 367 25.34 14.06 6.15
C LYS A 367 24.77 15.10 7.14
N ARG A 368 24.21 16.21 6.65
CA ARG A 368 23.63 17.31 7.43
C ARG A 368 22.10 17.37 7.32
N PHE A 369 21.47 16.49 6.53
CA PHE A 369 20.01 16.37 6.51
C PHE A 369 19.56 15.84 7.87
N GLY A 370 18.60 16.52 8.48
CA GLY A 370 17.97 16.04 9.72
C GLY A 370 17.16 14.78 9.42
N VAL A 371 17.29 13.74 10.26
CA VAL A 371 16.46 12.52 10.18
C VAL A 371 15.09 12.73 10.84
N GLU A 372 14.91 13.86 11.53
CA GLU A 372 13.75 14.15 12.36
C GLU A 372 12.40 14.14 11.60
N GLY A 373 11.51 13.23 12.02
CA GLY A 373 10.02 13.25 12.05
C GLY A 373 9.20 13.54 10.78
N ARG A 374 9.78 14.17 9.76
CA ARG A 374 9.13 14.63 8.51
C ARG A 374 10.16 14.72 7.39
N SER A 375 11.25 13.95 7.40
CA SER A 375 12.16 13.87 6.27
C SER A 375 11.64 12.86 5.26
N LEU A 376 11.76 13.17 3.96
CA LEU A 376 11.48 12.20 2.90
C LEU A 376 12.66 11.26 2.64
N LEU A 377 13.82 11.54 3.25
CA LEU A 377 15.03 10.72 3.24
C LEU A 377 15.44 10.43 4.68
N ASN A 378 15.39 9.17 5.07
CA ASN A 378 15.64 8.69 6.43
C ASN A 378 16.89 7.82 6.47
N ARG A 379 17.24 7.36 7.67
CA ARG A 379 18.23 6.30 7.88
C ARG A 379 17.52 5.05 8.40
N ASN A 380 17.95 3.88 7.93
CA ASN A 380 17.55 2.61 8.52
C ASN A 380 18.39 2.30 9.77
N THR A 381 18.23 1.08 10.28
CA THR A 381 19.04 0.57 11.37
C THR A 381 20.54 0.61 11.11
N ASP A 382 21.01 0.29 9.92
CA ASP A 382 22.45 0.21 9.69
C ASP A 382 23.09 1.61 9.46
N GLY A 383 22.30 2.68 9.63
CA GLY A 383 22.68 4.06 9.32
C GLY A 383 22.64 4.38 7.82
N ASP A 384 22.14 3.45 7.01
CA ASP A 384 22.03 3.53 5.56
C ASP A 384 20.88 4.46 5.17
N LEU A 385 21.10 5.27 4.14
CA LEU A 385 20.09 6.23 3.70
C LEU A 385 19.00 5.53 2.88
N CYS A 386 17.74 5.83 3.18
CA CYS A 386 16.59 5.31 2.44
C CYS A 386 15.50 6.35 2.27
N PHE A 387 14.82 6.35 1.13
CA PHE A 387 13.65 7.21 0.97
C PHE A 387 12.51 6.70 1.84
N SER A 388 11.76 7.61 2.45
CA SER A 388 10.60 7.31 3.31
C SER A 388 9.54 6.46 2.62
N HIS A 389 9.47 6.51 1.29
CA HIS A 389 8.64 5.64 0.47
C HIS A 389 9.31 5.38 -0.88
N TYR A 390 9.12 4.17 -1.44
CA TYR A 390 9.72 3.77 -2.71
C TYR A 390 9.26 4.66 -3.88
N SER A 391 8.00 5.08 -3.87
CA SER A 391 7.47 6.03 -4.87
C SER A 391 8.20 7.37 -4.88
N ILE A 392 8.84 7.79 -3.78
CA ILE A 392 9.62 9.05 -3.74
C ILE A 392 10.93 8.86 -4.49
N GLN A 393 11.58 7.70 -4.35
CA GLN A 393 12.76 7.33 -5.12
C GLN A 393 12.43 7.33 -6.62
N GLU A 394 11.35 6.65 -7.02
CA GLU A 394 10.95 6.57 -8.42
C GLU A 394 10.50 7.92 -8.97
N PHE A 395 9.76 8.71 -8.19
CA PHE A 395 9.42 10.08 -8.58
C PHE A 395 10.68 10.93 -8.81
N LEU A 396 11.69 10.85 -7.93
CA LEU A 396 12.93 11.59 -8.09
C LEU A 396 13.69 11.19 -9.36
N VAL A 397 13.66 9.91 -9.72
CA VAL A 397 14.20 9.42 -11.00
C VAL A 397 13.40 9.98 -12.18
N ALA A 398 12.06 9.89 -12.16
CA ALA A 398 11.20 10.48 -13.21
C ALA A 398 11.42 11.98 -13.35
N HIS A 399 11.48 12.70 -12.23
CA HIS A 399 11.71 14.14 -12.19
C HIS A 399 13.10 14.51 -12.73
N ALA A 400 14.12 13.69 -12.48
CA ALA A 400 15.46 13.87 -13.03
C ALA A 400 15.47 13.75 -14.56
N LEU A 401 14.80 12.72 -15.09
CA LEU A 401 14.64 12.48 -16.53
C LEU A 401 13.84 13.60 -17.19
N VAL A 402 12.71 13.98 -16.58
CA VAL A 402 11.82 15.04 -17.10
C VAL A 402 12.54 16.37 -17.20
N ASN A 403 13.41 16.71 -16.24
CA ASN A 403 14.04 18.03 -16.13
C ASN A 403 15.52 18.06 -16.53
N GLY A 404 16.07 16.96 -17.06
CA GLY A 404 17.47 16.91 -17.54
C GLY A 404 18.50 17.14 -16.43
N PHE A 405 18.21 16.71 -15.19
CA PHE A 405 19.13 16.93 -14.07
C PHE A 405 20.35 16.00 -14.08
N VAL A 406 20.28 14.93 -14.87
CA VAL A 406 21.31 13.90 -15.07
C VAL A 406 21.40 13.64 -16.58
N ASP A 407 22.58 13.77 -17.18
CA ASP A 407 22.81 13.37 -18.57
C ASP A 407 23.09 11.84 -18.61
N PRO A 408 22.22 11.03 -19.25
CA PRO A 408 22.48 9.59 -19.42
C PRO A 408 23.80 9.31 -20.14
N ARG A 409 24.30 10.26 -20.95
CA ARG A 409 25.53 10.15 -21.75
C ARG A 409 26.80 10.46 -20.94
N GLU A 410 26.74 11.32 -19.92
CA GLU A 410 27.87 11.53 -18.99
C GLU A 410 28.03 10.39 -17.98
N ALA A 411 26.98 9.59 -17.75
CA ALA A 411 27.08 8.36 -16.98
C ALA A 411 27.87 7.25 -17.72
N SER A 412 28.00 7.37 -19.05
CA SER A 412 28.72 6.46 -19.94
C SER A 412 30.13 6.97 -20.27
N SER A 413 31.06 6.86 -19.30
CA SER A 413 32.47 6.73 -19.67
C SER A 413 32.67 5.32 -20.26
N ARG A 414 33.27 5.27 -21.46
CA ARG A 414 33.35 4.14 -22.42
C ARG A 414 34.01 2.83 -21.93
N LYS A 415 34.09 2.55 -20.63
CA LYS A 415 34.74 1.34 -20.08
C LYS A 415 33.92 0.49 -19.10
N SER A 416 32.68 0.84 -18.75
CA SER A 416 31.87 0.04 -17.80
C SER A 416 30.48 -0.40 -18.31
N LEU A 417 30.36 -0.67 -19.61
CA LEU A 417 29.10 -1.06 -20.28
C LEU A 417 28.76 -2.56 -20.12
N GLN A 418 28.75 -3.07 -18.89
CA GLN A 418 28.05 -4.32 -18.57
C GLN A 418 26.97 -4.17 -17.47
N ASP A 419 26.99 -3.13 -16.62
CA ASP A 419 26.07 -3.05 -15.44
C ASP A 419 25.19 -1.79 -15.31
N GLY A 420 25.14 -0.89 -16.30
CA GLY A 420 24.51 0.44 -16.16
C GLY A 420 22.99 0.55 -16.41
N ARG A 421 22.16 -0.44 -16.05
CA ARG A 421 20.70 -0.44 -16.31
C ARG A 421 19.93 0.27 -15.18
N ILE A 422 19.12 1.29 -15.48
CA ILE A 422 18.16 1.83 -14.49
C ILE A 422 16.91 0.95 -14.54
N ARG A 423 16.48 0.41 -13.40
CA ARG A 423 15.22 -0.34 -13.31
C ARG A 423 14.03 0.58 -13.65
N VAL A 424 13.29 0.26 -14.70
CA VAL A 424 12.03 0.95 -15.04
C VAL A 424 10.88 0.20 -14.39
N THR A 425 10.06 0.92 -13.63
CA THR A 425 8.89 0.39 -12.91
C THR A 425 7.63 1.11 -13.37
N ASP A 426 6.44 0.52 -13.20
CA ASP A 426 5.20 1.16 -13.68
C ASP A 426 4.91 2.45 -12.92
N GLN A 427 5.30 2.55 -11.65
CA GLN A 427 5.18 3.80 -10.90
C GLN A 427 6.07 4.90 -11.48
N LEU A 428 7.29 4.56 -11.92
CA LEU A 428 8.17 5.48 -12.65
C LEU A 428 7.52 5.91 -13.98
N LEU A 429 6.95 4.97 -14.73
CA LEU A 429 6.24 5.26 -15.99
C LEU A 429 4.97 6.08 -15.80
N ALA A 430 4.23 5.83 -14.72
CA ALA A 430 3.05 6.59 -14.34
C ALA A 430 3.42 8.05 -14.03
N PHE A 431 4.54 8.27 -13.33
CA PHE A 431 5.06 9.62 -13.12
C PHE A 431 5.48 10.29 -14.42
N LEU A 432 6.21 9.59 -15.30
CA LEU A 432 6.62 10.14 -16.60
C LEU A 432 5.40 10.51 -17.46
N SER A 433 4.39 9.65 -17.52
CA SER A 433 3.14 9.89 -18.26
C SER A 433 2.34 11.05 -17.67
N ALA A 434 2.25 11.11 -16.34
CA ALA A 434 1.55 12.17 -15.62
C ALA A 434 2.27 13.53 -15.60
N SER A 435 3.51 13.60 -16.11
CA SER A 435 4.31 14.83 -16.18
C SER A 435 3.82 15.83 -17.24
N GLY A 436 3.03 15.36 -18.22
CA GLY A 436 2.50 16.19 -19.29
C GLY A 436 3.53 16.59 -20.37
N LYS A 437 4.80 16.18 -20.25
CA LYS A 437 5.79 16.37 -21.33
C LYS A 437 5.59 15.29 -22.40
N LYS A 438 4.89 15.66 -23.48
CA LYS A 438 4.63 14.79 -24.64
C LYS A 438 5.91 14.48 -25.45
N ASP A 439 6.88 15.40 -25.42
CA ASP A 439 8.13 15.33 -26.18
C ASP A 439 9.34 15.22 -25.24
N LEU A 440 9.35 14.19 -24.39
CA LEU A 440 10.58 13.82 -23.70
C LEU A 440 11.51 13.19 -24.74
N ASP A 441 12.42 14.00 -25.29
CA ASP A 441 13.58 13.56 -26.08
C ASP A 441 14.63 12.91 -25.15
N VAL A 442 14.15 12.03 -24.27
CA VAL A 442 14.97 11.08 -23.54
C VAL A 442 15.33 10.06 -24.60
N ASP A 443 16.61 10.00 -24.96
CA ASP A 443 17.13 9.00 -25.87
C ASP A 443 16.87 7.62 -25.27
N PHE A 444 15.68 7.07 -25.56
CA PHE A 444 15.24 5.77 -25.09
C PHE A 444 16.20 4.67 -25.55
N ALA A 445 17.13 4.94 -26.47
CA ALA A 445 18.22 4.05 -26.84
C ALA A 445 19.28 3.84 -25.74
N LEU A 446 19.45 4.76 -24.78
CA LEU A 446 20.30 4.56 -23.58
C LEU A 446 19.52 3.99 -22.38
N VAL A 447 18.18 4.05 -22.43
CA VAL A 447 17.25 3.34 -21.52
C VAL A 447 16.89 1.95 -22.10
N ARG A 448 17.33 1.63 -23.32
CA ARG A 448 17.14 0.34 -23.98
C ARG A 448 18.15 -0.68 -23.48
N LEU A 449 17.82 -1.28 -22.35
CA LEU A 449 18.08 -2.71 -22.15
C LEU A 449 16.70 -3.37 -21.97
N ASP A 450 16.29 -4.09 -23.03
CA ASP A 450 15.04 -4.82 -23.25
C ASP A 450 13.72 -4.04 -23.22
N SER A 451 13.57 -3.09 -24.14
CA SER A 451 12.29 -2.42 -24.44
C SER A 451 11.31 -3.28 -25.26
N GLN A 452 11.46 -4.61 -25.29
CA GLN A 452 10.42 -5.55 -25.74
C GLN A 452 9.98 -6.55 -24.66
N GLU A 453 10.68 -6.63 -23.52
CA GLU A 453 10.27 -7.50 -22.41
C GLU A 453 9.69 -6.76 -21.20
N SER A 454 10.01 -5.47 -21.00
CA SER A 454 9.71 -4.74 -19.76
C SER A 454 8.50 -3.80 -19.81
N PHE A 455 8.04 -3.38 -21.00
CA PHE A 455 6.65 -2.95 -21.17
C PHE A 455 5.69 -4.14 -21.12
N ASN A 456 6.20 -5.37 -21.10
CA ASN A 456 5.41 -6.58 -21.26
C ASN A 456 5.25 -7.43 -19.99
N ARG A 457 5.30 -6.83 -18.80
CA ARG A 457 4.97 -7.52 -17.55
C ARG A 457 4.04 -6.66 -16.68
N PRO A 458 2.81 -7.12 -16.39
CA PRO A 458 1.95 -6.51 -15.39
C PRO A 458 2.63 -6.50 -14.02
N ILE A 459 2.42 -5.45 -13.22
CA ILE A 459 2.75 -5.48 -11.79
C ILE A 459 1.66 -6.25 -11.05
N PRO A 460 1.98 -7.39 -10.39
CA PRO A 460 0.97 -8.22 -9.75
C PRO A 460 0.16 -7.58 -8.62
N GLY A 461 0.61 -6.44 -8.11
CA GLY A 461 -0.08 -5.67 -7.06
C GLY A 461 -0.74 -4.38 -7.55
N PHE A 462 -0.62 -4.03 -8.84
CA PHE A 462 -1.23 -2.85 -9.43
C PHE A 462 -2.45 -3.25 -10.23
N HIS A 463 -3.61 -2.93 -9.66
CA HIS A 463 -4.90 -3.22 -10.25
C HIS A 463 -5.72 -1.94 -10.24
N PHE A 464 -6.62 -1.81 -11.19
CA PHE A 464 -7.50 -0.68 -11.30
C PHE A 464 -8.94 -1.13 -11.26
N TYR A 465 -9.84 -0.16 -11.07
CA TYR A 465 -11.27 -0.36 -11.07
C TYR A 465 -11.89 0.76 -11.87
N ASP A 466 -12.86 0.43 -12.71
CA ASP A 466 -13.75 1.44 -13.27
C ASP A 466 -14.90 1.70 -12.30
N ARG A 467 -15.46 2.91 -12.32
CA ARG A 467 -16.62 3.25 -11.50
C ARG A 467 -17.90 2.80 -12.18
N LEU A 468 -18.80 2.20 -11.41
CA LEU A 468 -20.18 1.98 -11.81
C LEU A 468 -20.94 3.32 -11.82
N SER A 469 -22.12 3.34 -12.43
CA SER A 469 -22.96 4.55 -12.55
C SER A 469 -23.37 5.15 -11.20
N ASP A 470 -23.40 4.33 -10.14
CA ASP A 470 -23.70 4.75 -8.77
C ASP A 470 -22.46 5.18 -7.96
N GLY A 471 -21.29 5.22 -8.60
CA GLY A 471 -20.02 5.68 -8.03
C GLY A 471 -19.23 4.62 -7.26
N ARG A 472 -19.78 3.41 -7.04
CA ARG A 472 -19.05 2.28 -6.43
C ARG A 472 -18.00 1.70 -7.39
N PRO A 473 -16.93 1.05 -6.89
CA PRO A 473 -15.98 0.37 -7.75
C PRO A 473 -16.62 -0.86 -8.41
N GLY A 474 -16.36 -1.02 -9.70
CA GLY A 474 -16.61 -2.25 -10.46
C GLY A 474 -15.56 -3.32 -10.16
N PRO A 475 -15.50 -4.40 -10.96
CA PRO A 475 -14.56 -5.49 -10.75
C PRO A 475 -13.09 -5.06 -10.85
N ARG A 476 -12.22 -5.76 -10.11
CA ARG A 476 -10.77 -5.52 -10.09
C ARG A 476 -10.14 -5.95 -11.41
N MET A 477 -9.48 -5.03 -12.11
CA MET A 477 -8.88 -5.28 -13.41
C MET A 477 -7.36 -5.17 -13.34
N GLN A 478 -6.70 -6.03 -14.11
CA GLN A 478 -5.26 -6.12 -14.26
C GLN A 478 -4.88 -5.72 -15.68
N TRP A 479 -3.91 -4.83 -15.81
CA TRP A 479 -3.34 -4.48 -17.12
C TRP A 479 -2.55 -5.67 -17.65
N ILE A 480 -2.83 -6.11 -18.88
CA ILE A 480 -2.16 -7.21 -19.58
C ILE A 480 -1.44 -6.62 -20.81
N PRO A 481 -0.14 -6.86 -20.94
CA PRO A 481 0.66 -6.25 -21.99
C PRO A 481 0.32 -6.74 -23.40
N ALA A 482 0.71 -5.92 -24.38
CA ALA A 482 0.92 -6.42 -25.73
C ALA A 482 2.03 -7.48 -25.72
N GLY A 483 2.18 -8.29 -26.75
CA GLY A 483 3.25 -9.29 -26.76
C GLY A 483 2.91 -10.49 -27.59
N ALA A 484 3.71 -11.54 -27.47
CA ALA A 484 3.45 -12.78 -28.15
C ALA A 484 3.82 -13.96 -27.29
N PHE A 485 3.15 -15.08 -27.51
CA PHE A 485 3.43 -16.33 -26.85
C PHE A 485 3.16 -17.51 -27.78
N LEU A 486 3.58 -18.69 -27.33
CA LEU A 486 3.24 -19.96 -27.96
C LEU A 486 2.00 -20.51 -27.25
N MET A 487 0.90 -20.59 -27.99
CA MET A 487 -0.39 -21.12 -27.54
C MET A 487 -0.48 -22.60 -27.85
N GLY A 488 -1.01 -23.38 -26.92
CA GLY A 488 -1.12 -24.83 -27.01
C GLY A 488 0.06 -25.59 -26.38
N SER A 489 -0.07 -26.91 -26.35
CA SER A 489 0.85 -27.80 -25.62
C SER A 489 2.13 -28.11 -26.38
N ARG A 490 3.22 -28.29 -25.61
CA ARG A 490 4.49 -28.79 -26.15
C ARG A 490 4.38 -30.26 -26.51
N GLU A 491 5.36 -30.75 -27.29
CA GLU A 491 5.40 -32.17 -27.62
C GLU A 491 5.59 -33.07 -26.40
N GLU A 492 6.40 -32.63 -25.43
CA GLU A 492 6.76 -33.38 -24.22
C GLU A 492 5.68 -33.34 -23.12
N GLU A 493 4.79 -32.35 -23.15
CA GLU A 493 3.65 -32.20 -22.22
C GLU A 493 2.49 -33.15 -22.58
N THR A 494 2.56 -33.76 -23.76
CA THR A 494 1.49 -34.60 -24.30
C THR A 494 1.60 -36.01 -23.78
N GLN A 495 0.61 -36.43 -23.00
CA GLN A 495 0.57 -37.76 -22.40
C GLN A 495 -0.37 -38.70 -23.16
N SER A 496 -1.16 -38.21 -24.13
CA SER A 496 -2.08 -39.05 -24.91
C SER A 496 -2.55 -38.44 -26.24
N GLU A 497 -3.20 -39.26 -27.08
CA GLU A 497 -3.92 -38.81 -28.29
C GLU A 497 -5.08 -37.83 -27.98
N TYR A 498 -5.50 -37.73 -26.71
CA TYR A 498 -6.56 -36.81 -26.25
C TYR A 498 -6.10 -35.35 -26.17
N ASP A 499 -4.79 -35.06 -26.24
CA ASP A 499 -4.24 -33.69 -26.27
C ASP A 499 -4.20 -33.11 -27.71
N SER A 500 -4.90 -33.74 -28.66
CA SER A 500 -4.89 -33.33 -30.07
C SER A 500 -5.57 -31.98 -30.31
N ASP A 501 -6.48 -31.57 -29.43
CA ASP A 501 -7.16 -30.27 -29.46
C ASP A 501 -6.32 -29.11 -28.90
N GLU A 502 -5.23 -29.40 -28.18
CA GLU A 502 -4.24 -28.44 -27.69
C GLU A 502 -3.14 -28.14 -28.74
N ARG A 503 -3.25 -28.71 -29.95
CA ARG A 503 -2.23 -28.69 -31.00
C ARG A 503 -2.77 -28.16 -32.33
N PRO A 504 -1.90 -27.73 -33.27
CA PRO A 504 -0.47 -27.52 -33.11
C PRO A 504 -0.18 -26.31 -32.20
N GLN A 505 0.97 -26.34 -31.52
CA GLN A 505 1.47 -25.16 -30.85
C GLN A 505 1.77 -24.08 -31.91
N HIS A 506 1.27 -22.86 -31.70
CA HIS A 506 1.37 -21.78 -32.68
C HIS A 506 1.60 -20.43 -31.99
N ARG A 507 2.15 -19.48 -32.74
CA ARG A 507 2.49 -18.16 -32.19
C ARG A 507 1.29 -17.23 -32.32
N VAL A 508 0.85 -16.67 -31.20
CA VAL A 508 -0.18 -15.62 -31.15
C VAL A 508 0.46 -14.31 -30.71
N GLY A 509 0.10 -13.19 -31.35
CA GLY A 509 0.65 -11.87 -31.09
C GLY A 509 -0.42 -10.80 -30.83
N PHE A 510 -0.42 -10.21 -29.65
CA PHE A 510 -1.23 -9.06 -29.27
C PHE A 510 -0.51 -7.77 -29.62
N ARG A 511 -1.12 -6.97 -30.51
CA ARG A 511 -0.55 -5.67 -30.95
C ARG A 511 -0.76 -4.54 -29.95
N ALA A 512 -1.77 -4.67 -29.09
CA ALA A 512 -2.13 -3.69 -28.09
C ALA A 512 -2.34 -4.39 -26.74
N PRO A 513 -2.06 -3.71 -25.62
CA PRO A 513 -2.41 -4.22 -24.31
C PRO A 513 -3.93 -4.25 -24.14
N PHE A 514 -4.40 -5.10 -23.23
CA PHE A 514 -5.79 -5.18 -22.79
C PHE A 514 -5.82 -5.30 -21.27
N ALA A 515 -6.99 -5.37 -20.66
CA ALA A 515 -7.09 -5.69 -19.24
C ALA A 515 -7.89 -6.97 -19.02
N LEU A 516 -7.56 -7.71 -17.97
CA LEU A 516 -8.25 -8.92 -17.55
C LEU A 516 -8.64 -8.83 -16.08
N GLY A 517 -9.76 -9.43 -15.70
CA GLY A 517 -10.20 -9.52 -14.31
C GLY A 517 -9.12 -10.19 -13.47
N THR A 518 -8.74 -9.50 -12.39
CA THR A 518 -7.75 -10.01 -11.42
C THR A 518 -8.19 -11.35 -10.83
N TYR A 519 -9.50 -11.51 -10.68
CA TYR A 519 -10.19 -12.69 -10.20
C TYR A 519 -11.26 -13.11 -11.22
N PRO A 520 -11.75 -14.36 -11.16
CA PRO A 520 -13.07 -14.68 -11.66
C PRO A 520 -14.12 -13.77 -11.00
N VAL A 521 -15.22 -13.48 -11.72
CA VAL A 521 -16.31 -12.64 -11.19
C VAL A 521 -16.86 -13.28 -9.92
N THR A 522 -16.97 -12.50 -8.86
CA THR A 522 -17.45 -12.99 -7.56
C THR A 522 -18.96 -12.94 -7.45
N PHE A 523 -19.53 -13.73 -6.53
CA PHE A 523 -20.95 -13.61 -6.18
C PHE A 523 -21.33 -12.20 -5.73
N ALA A 524 -20.46 -11.47 -5.01
CA ALA A 524 -20.73 -10.10 -4.60
C ALA A 524 -20.84 -9.12 -5.78
N GLU A 525 -20.07 -9.33 -6.83
CA GLU A 525 -20.12 -8.54 -8.07
C GLU A 525 -21.34 -8.94 -8.91
N TYR A 526 -21.58 -10.24 -9.08
CA TYR A 526 -22.70 -10.77 -9.85
C TYR A 526 -24.07 -10.48 -9.20
N ASP A 527 -24.15 -10.46 -7.87
CA ASP A 527 -25.38 -10.11 -7.14
C ASP A 527 -25.82 -8.67 -7.43
N ARG A 528 -24.87 -7.75 -7.69
CA ARG A 528 -25.21 -6.37 -8.07
C ARG A 528 -25.85 -6.32 -9.44
N PHE A 529 -25.34 -7.11 -10.39
CA PHE A 529 -25.97 -7.29 -11.69
C PHE A 529 -27.38 -7.86 -11.56
N CYS A 530 -27.57 -8.91 -10.75
CA CYS A 530 -28.89 -9.49 -10.50
C CYS A 530 -29.88 -8.46 -9.95
N VAL A 531 -29.47 -7.71 -8.92
CA VAL A 531 -30.31 -6.67 -8.32
C VAL A 531 -30.61 -5.54 -9.30
N ALA A 532 -29.62 -5.11 -10.09
CA ALA A 532 -29.79 -4.00 -11.03
C ALA A 532 -30.65 -4.37 -12.26
N THR A 533 -30.79 -5.67 -12.56
CA THR A 533 -31.51 -6.17 -13.74
C THR A 533 -32.73 -7.01 -13.40
N ASP A 534 -33.08 -7.09 -12.12
CA ASP A 534 -34.17 -7.93 -11.59
C ASP A 534 -34.08 -9.41 -12.01
N ARG A 535 -32.84 -9.92 -12.11
CA ARG A 535 -32.57 -11.33 -12.42
C ARG A 535 -32.51 -12.16 -11.14
N LYS A 536 -32.92 -13.42 -11.26
CA LYS A 536 -32.75 -14.42 -10.21
C LYS A 536 -31.25 -14.66 -9.96
N LYS A 537 -30.85 -14.63 -8.70
CA LYS A 537 -29.49 -14.96 -8.30
C LYS A 537 -29.18 -16.45 -8.55
N PRO A 538 -28.00 -16.79 -9.07
CA PRO A 538 -27.57 -18.19 -9.22
C PRO A 538 -27.39 -18.85 -7.84
N HIS A 539 -27.53 -20.18 -7.81
CA HIS A 539 -27.35 -20.97 -6.61
C HIS A 539 -25.88 -20.93 -6.15
N ASP A 540 -25.62 -21.07 -4.85
CA ASP A 540 -24.27 -21.04 -4.27
C ASP A 540 -23.86 -22.37 -3.64
N GLU A 541 -24.62 -23.44 -3.92
CA GLU A 541 -24.42 -24.79 -3.38
C GLU A 541 -24.40 -24.85 -1.83
N GLY A 542 -24.86 -23.80 -1.15
CA GLY A 542 -24.73 -23.66 0.30
C GLY A 542 -23.29 -23.41 0.78
N TRP A 543 -22.33 -23.19 -0.13
CA TRP A 543 -20.92 -22.92 0.20
C TRP A 543 -20.65 -21.47 0.62
N GLY A 544 -21.67 -20.62 0.47
CA GLY A 544 -21.64 -19.20 0.74
C GLY A 544 -21.35 -18.36 -0.51
N ARG A 545 -21.74 -17.08 -0.43
CA ARG A 545 -21.60 -16.09 -1.50
C ARG A 545 -20.38 -15.18 -1.26
N GLY A 546 -20.48 -13.89 -1.58
CA GLY A 546 -19.47 -12.89 -1.27
C GLY A 546 -18.27 -12.97 -2.21
N LYS A 547 -17.08 -13.25 -1.67
CA LYS A 547 -15.81 -13.30 -2.43
C LYS A 547 -15.56 -14.62 -3.15
N ARG A 548 -16.47 -15.58 -3.06
CA ARG A 548 -16.38 -16.81 -3.88
C ARG A 548 -16.69 -16.47 -5.33
N PRO A 549 -16.04 -17.15 -6.30
CA PRO A 549 -16.39 -16.99 -7.70
C PRO A 549 -17.87 -17.33 -7.87
N VAL A 550 -18.58 -16.59 -8.71
CA VAL A 550 -19.93 -16.96 -9.11
C VAL A 550 -19.86 -18.30 -9.85
N ILE A 551 -20.75 -19.20 -9.48
CA ILE A 551 -20.96 -20.51 -10.09
C ILE A 551 -22.41 -20.62 -10.56
N ASP A 552 -22.76 -21.69 -11.27
CA ASP A 552 -24.08 -21.87 -11.88
C ASP A 552 -24.46 -20.70 -12.80
N VAL A 553 -23.50 -20.27 -13.62
CA VAL A 553 -23.70 -19.25 -14.66
C VAL A 553 -23.36 -19.82 -16.03
N SER A 554 -24.27 -19.59 -16.98
CA SER A 554 -24.06 -19.99 -18.38
C SER A 554 -23.13 -19.02 -19.12
N TRP A 555 -22.72 -19.39 -20.33
CA TRP A 555 -21.96 -18.49 -21.18
C TRP A 555 -22.77 -17.22 -21.53
N GLN A 556 -24.09 -17.38 -21.75
CA GLN A 556 -24.98 -16.26 -22.04
C GLN A 556 -25.14 -15.35 -20.82
N ASP A 557 -25.23 -15.89 -19.60
CA ASP A 557 -25.25 -15.11 -18.36
C ASP A 557 -23.98 -14.25 -18.20
N ALA A 558 -22.81 -14.81 -18.56
CA ALA A 558 -21.55 -14.09 -18.54
C ALA A 558 -21.49 -12.96 -19.57
N GLN A 559 -22.03 -13.18 -20.79
CA GLN A 559 -22.18 -12.13 -21.79
C GLN A 559 -23.12 -11.00 -21.34
N ASP A 560 -24.27 -11.34 -20.76
CA ASP A 560 -25.24 -10.38 -20.25
C ASP A 560 -24.60 -9.51 -19.15
N TYR A 561 -23.80 -10.11 -18.27
CA TYR A 561 -23.04 -9.41 -17.25
C TYR A 561 -22.01 -8.43 -17.86
N CYS A 562 -21.24 -8.86 -18.86
CA CYS A 562 -20.29 -8.01 -19.59
C CYS A 562 -20.98 -6.80 -20.24
N ALA A 563 -22.13 -7.02 -20.90
CA ALA A 563 -22.90 -5.97 -21.53
C ALA A 563 -23.48 -4.97 -20.51
N TRP A 564 -23.96 -5.46 -19.37
CA TRP A 564 -24.40 -4.60 -18.27
C TRP A 564 -23.24 -3.78 -17.70
N LEU A 565 -22.11 -4.41 -17.40
CA LEU A 565 -20.95 -3.73 -16.82
C LEU A 565 -20.38 -2.66 -17.76
N SER A 566 -20.39 -2.92 -19.07
CA SER A 566 -20.01 -1.93 -20.08
C SER A 566 -20.87 -0.68 -20.02
N LYS A 567 -22.20 -0.86 -19.90
CA LYS A 567 -23.15 0.25 -19.74
C LYS A 567 -22.94 0.99 -18.41
N GLN A 568 -22.61 0.27 -17.34
CA GLN A 568 -22.39 0.87 -16.02
C GLN A 568 -21.14 1.74 -15.95
N THR A 569 -20.09 1.37 -16.69
CA THR A 569 -18.76 1.99 -16.58
C THR A 569 -18.43 2.93 -17.74
N GLY A 570 -19.10 2.80 -18.88
CA GLY A 570 -18.75 3.49 -20.12
C GLY A 570 -17.52 2.92 -20.81
N HIS A 571 -17.01 1.77 -20.36
CA HIS A 571 -15.87 1.07 -20.94
C HIS A 571 -16.31 -0.24 -21.59
N ASP A 572 -15.50 -0.77 -22.52
CA ASP A 572 -15.84 -1.98 -23.26
C ASP A 572 -15.37 -3.23 -22.51
N TYR A 573 -16.29 -3.90 -21.81
CA TYR A 573 -16.10 -5.15 -21.10
C TYR A 573 -16.67 -6.33 -21.89
N TYR A 574 -15.91 -7.42 -21.99
CA TYR A 574 -16.25 -8.59 -22.78
C TYR A 574 -15.65 -9.87 -22.17
N LEU A 575 -16.05 -11.05 -22.64
CA LEU A 575 -15.37 -12.31 -22.30
C LEU A 575 -14.03 -12.39 -23.02
N PRO A 576 -12.92 -12.77 -22.36
CA PRO A 576 -11.63 -12.91 -23.05
C PRO A 576 -11.73 -13.90 -24.21
N SER A 577 -10.97 -13.66 -25.27
CA SER A 577 -10.70 -14.75 -26.20
C SER A 577 -9.91 -15.85 -25.51
N GLU A 578 -10.01 -17.07 -26.03
CA GLU A 578 -9.23 -18.20 -25.55
C GLU A 578 -7.73 -17.88 -25.55
N ALA A 579 -7.25 -17.21 -26.60
CA ALA A 579 -5.88 -16.77 -26.72
C ALA A 579 -5.51 -15.71 -25.66
N GLN A 580 -6.38 -14.72 -25.39
CA GLN A 580 -6.16 -13.74 -24.33
C GLN A 580 -6.06 -14.41 -22.96
N TRP A 581 -6.91 -15.40 -22.71
CA TRP A 581 -6.91 -16.15 -21.46
C TRP A 581 -5.60 -16.92 -21.28
N GLU A 582 -5.19 -17.73 -22.26
CA GLU A 582 -3.98 -18.56 -22.13
C GLU A 582 -2.71 -17.70 -22.04
N TYR A 583 -2.63 -16.62 -22.82
CA TYR A 583 -1.52 -15.66 -22.73
C TYR A 583 -1.36 -15.14 -21.31
N ALA A 584 -2.48 -14.73 -20.72
CA ALA A 584 -2.50 -14.12 -19.41
C ALA A 584 -2.29 -15.15 -18.29
N ALA A 585 -2.81 -16.37 -18.43
CA ALA A 585 -2.59 -17.48 -17.51
C ALA A 585 -1.11 -17.90 -17.45
N ARG A 586 -0.46 -18.02 -18.61
CA ARG A 586 0.97 -18.37 -18.72
C ARG A 586 1.88 -17.26 -18.23
N ALA A 587 1.48 -16.00 -18.37
CA ALA A 587 2.20 -14.84 -17.82
C ALA A 587 3.70 -14.81 -18.16
N GLY A 588 4.04 -15.21 -19.38
CA GLY A 588 5.41 -15.26 -19.90
C GLY A 588 6.16 -16.58 -19.68
N THR A 589 5.59 -17.54 -18.94
CA THR A 589 6.16 -18.89 -18.84
C THR A 589 5.73 -19.74 -20.01
N ARG A 590 6.44 -20.86 -20.19
CA ARG A 590 6.12 -21.87 -21.19
C ARG A 590 5.72 -23.20 -20.57
N THR A 591 5.78 -23.31 -19.24
CA THR A 591 5.63 -24.53 -18.44
C THR A 591 4.16 -24.95 -18.34
N GLU A 592 3.88 -26.15 -17.81
CA GLU A 592 2.51 -26.65 -17.62
C GLU A 592 1.67 -25.69 -16.76
N TYR A 593 2.21 -25.27 -15.62
CA TYR A 593 1.64 -24.25 -14.74
C TYR A 593 2.49 -22.99 -14.78
N TRP A 594 1.96 -21.83 -14.43
CA TRP A 594 2.75 -20.59 -14.44
C TRP A 594 3.96 -20.63 -13.49
N TRP A 595 3.94 -21.51 -12.49
CA TRP A 595 5.00 -21.66 -11.49
C TRP A 595 5.99 -22.81 -11.75
N GLY A 596 5.83 -23.56 -12.84
CA GLY A 596 6.66 -24.73 -13.15
C GLY A 596 5.85 -25.87 -13.76
N ASP A 597 6.49 -27.02 -13.93
CA ASP A 597 5.88 -28.21 -14.54
C ASP A 597 5.26 -29.18 -13.50
N GLU A 598 5.47 -28.91 -12.21
CA GLU A 598 4.89 -29.70 -11.12
C GLU A 598 3.74 -28.92 -10.44
N ILE A 599 2.61 -29.60 -10.20
CA ILE A 599 1.45 -29.00 -9.51
C ILE A 599 1.80 -28.54 -8.09
N GLY A 600 2.64 -29.32 -7.39
CA GLY A 600 2.96 -29.10 -5.97
C GLY A 600 1.74 -29.32 -5.06
N SER A 601 1.86 -28.90 -3.80
CA SER A 601 0.77 -28.98 -2.82
C SER A 601 0.28 -27.58 -2.42
N ASN A 602 -1.04 -27.43 -2.31
CA ASN A 602 -1.75 -26.22 -1.90
C ASN A 602 -1.39 -24.97 -2.73
N ARG A 603 -1.18 -25.15 -4.05
CA ARG A 603 -0.91 -24.06 -5.01
C ARG A 603 -2.11 -23.63 -5.83
N ALA A 604 -3.13 -24.48 -5.91
CA ALA A 604 -4.39 -24.25 -6.59
C ALA A 604 -5.51 -25.00 -5.86
N ASN A 605 -6.77 -24.63 -6.11
CA ASN A 605 -7.91 -25.41 -5.67
C ASN A 605 -8.33 -26.38 -6.76
N CYS A 606 -8.04 -27.67 -6.57
CA CYS A 606 -8.32 -28.74 -7.53
C CYS A 606 -8.39 -30.08 -6.79
N ALA A 607 -8.88 -31.14 -7.44
CA ALA A 607 -8.86 -32.50 -6.89
C ALA A 607 -7.40 -32.98 -6.74
N ASP A 608 -7.02 -33.46 -5.57
CA ASP A 608 -5.67 -33.93 -5.22
C ASP A 608 -4.56 -32.85 -5.24
N CYS A 609 -4.92 -31.56 -5.21
CA CYS A 609 -3.97 -30.45 -5.05
C CYS A 609 -3.52 -30.22 -3.59
N GLY A 610 -4.20 -30.81 -2.60
CA GLY A 610 -3.90 -30.67 -1.17
C GLY A 610 -4.38 -29.37 -0.53
N SER A 611 -5.32 -28.65 -1.16
CA SER A 611 -5.92 -27.44 -0.58
C SER A 611 -7.03 -27.80 0.42
N HIS A 612 -7.41 -26.87 1.32
CA HIS A 612 -8.51 -27.12 2.26
C HIS A 612 -9.88 -27.32 1.58
N TRP A 613 -10.05 -26.78 0.37
CA TRP A 613 -11.29 -26.82 -0.42
C TRP A 613 -11.28 -27.87 -1.54
N ASP A 614 -10.15 -28.55 -1.71
CA ASP A 614 -9.90 -29.62 -2.68
C ASP A 614 -11.03 -30.66 -2.66
N ASP A 615 -11.59 -30.93 -3.84
CA ASP A 615 -12.69 -31.89 -4.08
C ASP A 615 -13.93 -31.68 -3.18
N ARG A 616 -14.14 -30.45 -2.69
CA ARG A 616 -15.26 -30.13 -1.79
C ARG A 616 -16.08 -28.95 -2.29
N GLN A 617 -15.41 -27.85 -2.59
CA GLN A 617 -16.07 -26.58 -2.93
C GLN A 617 -15.08 -25.60 -3.56
N THR A 618 -15.59 -24.47 -4.05
CA THR A 618 -14.73 -23.35 -4.47
C THR A 618 -13.87 -22.84 -3.31
N ALA A 619 -12.87 -22.02 -3.60
CA ALA A 619 -12.17 -21.18 -2.64
C ALA A 619 -12.60 -19.72 -2.87
N PRO A 620 -12.63 -18.86 -1.83
CA PRO A 620 -12.71 -17.42 -2.03
C PRO A 620 -11.61 -16.93 -2.97
N VAL A 621 -11.89 -15.97 -3.84
CA VAL A 621 -10.88 -15.46 -4.79
C VAL A 621 -9.73 -14.78 -4.04
N GLY A 622 -8.51 -14.90 -4.57
CA GLY A 622 -7.29 -14.42 -3.91
C GLY A 622 -6.77 -15.33 -2.80
N SER A 623 -7.14 -16.62 -2.79
CA SER A 623 -6.66 -17.58 -1.79
C SER A 623 -5.29 -18.17 -2.14
N PHE A 624 -4.88 -18.09 -3.40
CA PHE A 624 -3.61 -18.63 -3.88
C PHE A 624 -2.68 -17.52 -4.37
N ALA A 625 -1.42 -17.85 -4.66
CA ALA A 625 -0.48 -16.87 -5.20
C ALA A 625 -0.91 -16.40 -6.61
N PRO A 626 -0.80 -15.10 -6.93
CA PRO A 626 -1.02 -14.63 -8.28
C PRO A 626 0.13 -15.05 -9.20
N ASN A 627 -0.18 -15.21 -10.49
CA ASN A 627 0.85 -15.40 -11.51
C ASN A 627 1.69 -14.11 -11.72
N PRO A 628 2.79 -14.16 -12.49
CA PRO A 628 3.63 -12.98 -12.77
C PRO A 628 2.90 -11.79 -13.40
N PHE A 629 1.68 -12.02 -13.90
CA PHE A 629 0.81 -11.00 -14.46
C PHE A 629 -0.18 -10.42 -13.42
N GLY A 630 -0.19 -10.89 -12.16
CA GLY A 630 -1.13 -10.39 -11.15
C GLY A 630 -2.49 -11.04 -11.15
N LEU A 631 -2.67 -12.11 -11.92
CA LEU A 631 -3.93 -12.81 -12.02
C LEU A 631 -3.96 -13.96 -11.02
N TYR A 632 -5.07 -14.05 -10.32
CA TYR A 632 -5.33 -15.10 -9.37
C TYR A 632 -6.23 -16.17 -9.97
N GLU A 633 -6.10 -17.39 -9.44
CA GLU A 633 -6.93 -18.54 -9.78
C GLU A 633 -7.11 -18.75 -11.30
N THR A 634 -6.06 -18.50 -12.11
CA THR A 634 -6.02 -18.92 -13.52
C THR A 634 -5.79 -20.43 -13.66
N THR A 635 -5.69 -21.13 -12.53
CA THR A 635 -5.39 -22.55 -12.41
C THR A 635 -6.22 -23.08 -11.23
N GLY A 636 -7.26 -23.85 -11.52
CA GLY A 636 -8.22 -24.39 -10.56
C GLY A 636 -9.35 -23.42 -10.17
N ASN A 637 -10.01 -23.74 -9.07
CA ASN A 637 -11.19 -23.07 -8.51
C ASN A 637 -12.46 -23.23 -9.35
N VAL A 638 -12.57 -22.59 -10.51
CA VAL A 638 -13.72 -22.72 -11.43
C VAL A 638 -13.25 -22.71 -12.87
N TRP A 639 -13.91 -23.48 -13.73
CA TRP A 639 -13.75 -23.33 -15.17
C TRP A 639 -14.26 -21.97 -15.61
N GLU A 640 -13.62 -21.38 -16.60
CA GLU A 640 -13.94 -20.03 -17.02
C GLU A 640 -14.34 -19.95 -18.49
N TRP A 641 -15.53 -19.40 -18.73
CA TRP A 641 -16.04 -19.13 -20.07
C TRP A 641 -15.15 -18.15 -20.83
N THR A 642 -14.91 -18.46 -22.11
CA THR A 642 -14.23 -17.58 -23.07
C THR A 642 -15.16 -17.26 -24.24
N ALA A 643 -14.82 -16.28 -25.08
CA ALA A 643 -15.65 -15.89 -26.21
C ALA A 643 -15.69 -16.94 -27.36
N ASP A 644 -14.68 -17.80 -27.44
CA ASP A 644 -14.40 -18.64 -28.60
C ASP A 644 -15.38 -19.81 -28.74
N CYS A 645 -15.65 -20.16 -29.99
CA CYS A 645 -16.33 -21.40 -30.33
C CYS A 645 -15.33 -22.56 -30.31
N TRP A 646 -15.80 -23.73 -29.89
CA TRP A 646 -14.95 -24.91 -29.83
C TRP A 646 -14.48 -25.35 -31.23
N HIS A 647 -13.20 -25.71 -31.31
CA HIS A 647 -12.57 -26.33 -32.47
C HIS A 647 -11.65 -27.46 -31.98
N ASP A 648 -11.64 -28.60 -32.67
CA ASP A 648 -10.93 -29.82 -32.26
C ASP A 648 -9.40 -29.76 -32.42
N ASN A 649 -8.85 -28.62 -32.84
CA ASN A 649 -7.41 -28.32 -32.91
C ASN A 649 -7.19 -26.84 -33.25
N TYR A 650 -5.95 -26.39 -33.24
CA TYR A 650 -5.53 -25.02 -33.60
C TYR A 650 -5.16 -24.81 -35.08
N ARG A 651 -5.49 -25.74 -35.99
CA ARG A 651 -5.21 -25.52 -37.42
C ARG A 651 -6.15 -24.44 -37.96
N GLY A 652 -5.58 -23.30 -38.32
CA GLY A 652 -6.35 -22.13 -38.78
C GLY A 652 -6.81 -21.19 -37.66
N ALA A 653 -6.35 -21.39 -36.43
CA ALA A 653 -6.64 -20.50 -35.31
C ALA A 653 -6.15 -19.05 -35.59
N PRO A 654 -6.87 -18.02 -35.10
CA PRO A 654 -6.42 -16.64 -35.18
C PRO A 654 -5.07 -16.42 -34.47
N VAL A 655 -4.19 -15.63 -35.09
CA VAL A 655 -2.83 -15.37 -34.58
C VAL A 655 -2.66 -13.97 -33.98
N ASP A 656 -3.73 -13.19 -33.90
CA ASP A 656 -3.73 -11.79 -33.43
C ASP A 656 -4.42 -11.59 -32.08
N GLY A 657 -4.87 -12.69 -31.46
CA GLY A 657 -5.58 -12.68 -30.18
C GLY A 657 -7.07 -12.44 -30.27
N SER A 658 -7.64 -12.31 -31.48
CA SER A 658 -9.09 -12.27 -31.68
C SER A 658 -9.75 -13.62 -31.37
N PRO A 659 -11.03 -13.64 -30.92
CA PRO A 659 -11.74 -14.89 -30.65
C PRO A 659 -12.00 -15.67 -31.94
N TRP A 660 -11.87 -17.00 -31.85
CA TRP A 660 -12.18 -17.92 -32.94
C TRP A 660 -13.69 -18.21 -33.00
N LEU A 661 -14.37 -17.39 -33.79
CA LEU A 661 -15.81 -17.49 -34.09
C LEU A 661 -16.03 -18.27 -35.40
N GLU A 662 -17.28 -18.47 -35.83
CA GLU A 662 -17.62 -19.33 -36.99
C GLU A 662 -16.80 -19.03 -38.25
N GLY A 663 -16.02 -20.04 -38.70
CA GLY A 663 -15.21 -19.98 -39.92
C GLY A 663 -14.07 -21.01 -39.97
N ASN A 664 -14.05 -21.82 -41.05
CA ASN A 664 -13.07 -22.88 -41.40
C ASN A 664 -12.90 -24.06 -40.42
N GLY A 665 -14.00 -24.76 -40.09
CA GLY A 665 -13.91 -26.14 -39.59
C GLY A 665 -15.06 -26.58 -38.69
N SER A 666 -15.52 -25.69 -37.81
CA SER A 666 -16.75 -25.88 -37.05
C SER A 666 -17.91 -25.21 -37.78
N ARG A 667 -18.96 -25.97 -38.13
CA ARG A 667 -20.18 -25.44 -38.77
C ARG A 667 -21.22 -24.92 -37.76
N ASP A 668 -20.94 -25.00 -36.45
CA ASP A 668 -21.89 -24.59 -35.41
C ASP A 668 -21.16 -24.27 -34.10
N CYS A 669 -21.31 -23.02 -33.62
CA CYS A 669 -20.88 -22.58 -32.28
C CYS A 669 -21.66 -23.21 -31.10
N SER A 670 -22.27 -24.38 -31.32
CA SER A 670 -22.93 -25.26 -30.34
C SER A 670 -22.13 -25.55 -29.06
N ARG A 671 -20.81 -25.35 -29.04
CA ARG A 671 -19.99 -25.43 -27.83
C ARG A 671 -19.03 -24.26 -27.71
N ARG A 672 -18.85 -23.78 -26.48
CA ARG A 672 -17.93 -22.71 -26.12
C ARG A 672 -16.74 -23.25 -25.36
N VAL A 673 -15.60 -22.58 -25.50
CA VAL A 673 -14.37 -22.96 -24.81
C VAL A 673 -14.40 -22.54 -23.34
N LEU A 674 -13.97 -23.46 -22.48
CA LEU A 674 -13.69 -23.27 -21.05
C LEU A 674 -12.20 -23.46 -20.77
N ARG A 675 -11.65 -22.67 -19.85
CA ARG A 675 -10.23 -22.72 -19.44
C ARG A 675 -10.05 -22.78 -17.92
N GLY A 676 -8.86 -23.20 -17.48
CA GLY A 676 -8.38 -23.04 -16.10
C GLY A 676 -8.51 -24.25 -15.16
N GLY A 677 -9.42 -25.18 -15.41
CA GLY A 677 -9.72 -26.23 -14.44
C GLY A 677 -10.63 -25.74 -13.31
N SER A 678 -10.99 -26.62 -12.38
CA SER A 678 -11.92 -26.30 -11.29
C SER A 678 -11.52 -27.02 -10.00
N TRP A 679 -12.24 -26.74 -8.91
CA TRP A 679 -12.04 -27.37 -7.61
C TRP A 679 -12.15 -28.91 -7.60
N VAL A 680 -12.87 -29.49 -8.57
CA VAL A 680 -13.05 -30.95 -8.76
C VAL A 680 -12.17 -31.52 -9.89
N SER A 681 -11.42 -30.65 -10.58
CA SER A 681 -10.56 -31.09 -11.69
C SER A 681 -9.26 -31.68 -11.14
N VAL A 682 -8.83 -32.83 -11.68
CA VAL A 682 -7.51 -33.39 -11.42
C VAL A 682 -6.39 -32.50 -12.00
N PRO A 683 -5.14 -32.56 -11.48
CA PRO A 683 -4.07 -31.62 -11.84
C PRO A 683 -3.77 -31.53 -13.34
N TRP A 684 -3.89 -32.64 -14.07
CA TRP A 684 -3.66 -32.65 -15.52
C TRP A 684 -4.63 -31.74 -16.30
N ARG A 685 -5.84 -31.50 -15.79
CA ARG A 685 -6.84 -30.58 -16.41
C ARG A 685 -6.63 -29.12 -16.01
N LEU A 686 -5.61 -28.82 -15.21
CA LEU A 686 -5.27 -27.47 -14.73
C LEU A 686 -4.13 -26.83 -15.52
N ARG A 687 -3.46 -27.58 -16.40
CA ARG A 687 -2.38 -27.07 -17.25
C ARG A 687 -2.87 -25.85 -18.03
N SER A 688 -1.99 -24.87 -18.21
CA SER A 688 -2.32 -23.62 -18.90
C SER A 688 -2.84 -23.84 -20.31
N ALA A 689 -2.35 -24.89 -20.99
CA ALA A 689 -2.76 -25.28 -22.34
C ALA A 689 -4.10 -26.02 -22.39
N TYR A 690 -4.54 -26.60 -21.27
CA TYR A 690 -5.69 -27.49 -21.25
C TYR A 690 -6.96 -26.74 -21.64
N ARG A 691 -7.74 -27.36 -22.52
CA ARG A 691 -8.97 -26.81 -23.07
C ARG A 691 -10.12 -27.71 -22.69
N ASN A 692 -11.26 -27.12 -22.37
CA ASN A 692 -12.51 -27.86 -22.21
C ASN A 692 -13.62 -27.16 -23.00
N ARG A 693 -14.78 -27.82 -23.11
CA ARG A 693 -15.94 -27.32 -23.83
C ARG A 693 -17.23 -27.72 -23.16
N SER A 694 -18.22 -26.86 -23.27
CA SER A 694 -19.57 -27.13 -22.80
C SER A 694 -20.58 -26.36 -23.67
N ASP A 695 -21.84 -26.76 -23.59
CA ASP A 695 -22.96 -26.08 -24.24
C ASP A 695 -23.10 -24.66 -23.64
N PRO A 696 -23.26 -23.60 -24.46
CA PRO A 696 -23.38 -22.23 -23.95
C PRO A 696 -24.54 -22.01 -22.96
N ASP A 697 -25.57 -22.86 -22.97
CA ASP A 697 -26.71 -22.81 -22.05
C ASP A 697 -26.48 -23.61 -20.75
N GLU A 698 -25.40 -24.40 -20.67
CA GLU A 698 -25.07 -25.18 -19.48
C GLU A 698 -24.57 -24.27 -18.35
N ALA A 699 -25.03 -24.55 -17.14
CA ALA A 699 -24.60 -23.90 -15.91
C ALA A 699 -24.33 -25.00 -14.87
N GLY A 700 -23.23 -24.88 -14.14
CA GLY A 700 -22.86 -25.87 -13.12
C GLY A 700 -22.01 -25.27 -12.01
N SER A 701 -21.89 -26.01 -10.91
CA SER A 701 -21.24 -25.56 -9.67
C SER A 701 -19.71 -25.38 -9.77
N PHE A 702 -19.17 -25.61 -10.97
CA PHE A 702 -17.77 -25.42 -11.33
C PHE A 702 -17.61 -24.52 -12.56
N PHE A 703 -18.68 -23.91 -13.10
CA PHE A 703 -18.64 -22.96 -14.21
C PHE A 703 -18.75 -21.52 -13.72
N GLY A 704 -17.73 -20.72 -14.01
CA GLY A 704 -17.67 -19.29 -13.78
C GLY A 704 -17.09 -18.57 -14.99
N PHE A 705 -16.60 -17.35 -14.79
CA PHE A 705 -15.94 -16.58 -15.84
C PHE A 705 -15.10 -15.45 -15.25
N ARG A 706 -14.17 -14.92 -16.05
CA ARG A 706 -13.47 -13.65 -15.78
C ARG A 706 -13.68 -12.67 -16.92
N LEU A 707 -13.46 -11.39 -16.62
CA LEU A 707 -13.71 -10.29 -17.55
C LEU A 707 -12.46 -9.95 -18.34
N ALA A 708 -12.64 -9.49 -19.57
CA ALA A 708 -11.67 -8.69 -20.31
C ALA A 708 -12.22 -7.27 -20.51
N ARG A 709 -11.32 -6.30 -20.70
CA ARG A 709 -11.66 -4.90 -20.98
C ARG A 709 -10.67 -4.29 -21.96
N ARG A 710 -11.17 -3.52 -22.93
CA ARG A 710 -10.33 -2.76 -23.87
C ARG A 710 -9.73 -1.53 -23.16
N LEU A 711 -8.45 -1.26 -23.40
CA LEU A 711 -7.71 -0.14 -22.79
C LEU A 711 -7.73 1.13 -23.65
#